data_AF-A0A0Q9NHG1-F1
#
_entry.id   AF-A0A0Q9NHG1-F1
#
_cell.length_a   1.000
_cell.length_b   1.000
_cell.length_c   1.000
_cell.angle_alpha   90.00
_cell.angle_beta   90.00
_cell.angle_gamma   90.00
#
_symmetry.space_group_name_H-M   'P 1'
#
loop_
_entity.id
_entity.type
_entity.pdbx_description
1 polymer ?
#
loop_
_entity_poly.entity_id
_entity_poly.type
_entity_poly.pdbx_seq_one_letter_code
_entity_poly.pdbx_strand_id
1 'polypeptide(L)'
;MVKLNLKAVEERVAPLGGRESYDREFIFSLLLAYGKPQGNVTRLRNGSLNVAHDPSTEVAQKNVVYFKETTGDPLAVIDELKTSPLVVRYNTRFVIVTDYTELLAIDTKTGENLMIPIRDIDQYFTFFLPWAGMEKAQYVAEAHADVKAAEKMGKLFDELLAANPGMFDMAHGRHALNVFFTRLLFCFFAEDTGIFEEGVFVNAVGSHTQLDGSDVAEFLTEVFLALDTEDAAEKPTHLAGFPYVNGRLFTMSSEHIVPVFTKKARDLLIELGTLIWRDINPDIFGSMFQAIVTPGKRSDLGQHYTSVPNILKTIEPLFLDDLKEQLDAGFDSVKKLEALLERISAIKVFDPACGSGNFLIIAYKELRRLEHAILERLFEIDPKHQMLYAESKINIESFYGIEIDDFAVEVAILSLWIAKHQMNAEFKDKFNISIPLIPLKETGQIQAGNAARTDWNTVCSNNGQAEIYLIGNPPYVGAKTQTKDQKADYDFVFGRRPYSKNLDYIALWFLKGADYIEGTRAELAFVTTNSVSQGEHVGLMFPMIFTKGIEIGFAYTSFKWENNAKRNAGVTVAVISLRMARTEPKYLYTEDLQITADNINGYLADGPNVVMERRKKPLSAQLPDMVFGSMPRDGGGLLLSPDERQQMIDNDPQSGQFIKRFMGTSEVINDGERYCLWIPDGFAATALSIAPIASRLARVAEERSKSKAASTAAYASQPHRFVQISYKPTESIIVPRHSSERRKYIPFGYLGPETVVGDSANAVYDAKPWVFALLMSRMHMVWTRAVGGQLETRIRYSNTIVYNNFPLPPLSDAMKEKLTITALRVLDVREYHCESNFADLYDPDFMPEDLRTAHAEIDVLVDSIYSKRGYETDEQRLSDLFAMYEEMAAESAKGSKKK
;
A
#
# COMPACT_ATOMS: atom_id res chain seq x y z
N MET A 1 14.95 43.76 21.51
CA MET A 1 14.54 43.03 22.73
C MET A 1 15.28 41.71 22.70
N VAL A 2 15.87 41.28 23.81
CA VAL A 2 16.32 39.89 23.94
C VAL A 2 15.06 39.03 23.90
N LYS A 3 14.88 38.19 22.89
CA LYS A 3 13.77 37.24 22.86
C LYS A 3 14.08 36.16 23.89
N LEU A 4 13.19 35.98 24.87
CA LEU A 4 13.33 34.96 25.91
C LEU A 4 12.47 33.77 25.53
N ASN A 5 13.02 32.57 25.51
CA ASN A 5 12.24 31.34 25.46
C ASN A 5 11.58 31.07 26.82
N LEU A 6 10.67 30.11 26.87
CA LEU A 6 9.90 29.76 28.07
C LEU A 6 10.81 29.50 29.29
N LYS A 7 11.85 28.68 29.11
CA LYS A 7 12.81 28.31 30.15
C LYS A 7 13.60 29.50 30.70
N ALA A 8 14.07 30.40 29.83
CA ALA A 8 14.76 31.61 30.29
C ALA A 8 13.84 32.54 31.08
N VAL A 9 12.53 32.53 30.82
CA VAL A 9 11.56 33.27 31.63
C VAL A 9 11.40 32.59 32.99
N GLU A 10 11.20 31.28 33.03
CA GLU A 10 11.11 30.49 34.27
C GLU A 10 12.31 30.71 35.18
N GLU A 11 13.54 30.54 34.66
CA GLU A 11 14.79 30.74 35.40
C GLU A 11 14.95 32.17 35.94
N ARG A 12 14.39 33.17 35.24
CA ARG A 12 14.44 34.58 35.68
C ARG A 12 13.37 34.95 36.68
N VAL A 13 12.23 34.24 36.66
CA VAL A 13 11.13 34.46 37.61
C VAL A 13 11.35 33.65 38.88
N ALA A 14 12.03 32.50 38.83
CA ALA A 14 12.30 31.65 39.99
C ALA A 14 12.88 32.41 41.21
N PRO A 15 13.84 33.35 41.08
CA PRO A 15 14.35 34.13 42.22
C PRO A 15 13.35 35.17 42.79
N LEU A 16 12.18 35.34 42.15
CA LEU A 16 11.08 36.18 42.62
C LEU A 16 10.10 35.38 43.51
N GLY A 17 10.08 34.05 43.40
CA GLY A 17 9.32 33.16 44.28
C GLY A 17 9.96 33.01 45.66
N GLY A 18 9.15 32.61 46.66
CA GLY A 18 9.62 32.21 47.99
C GLY A 18 10.37 33.26 48.82
N ARG A 19 10.25 34.56 48.50
CA ARG A 19 10.94 35.62 49.27
C ARG A 19 10.30 35.84 50.65
N GLU A 20 11.12 36.23 51.62
CA GLU A 20 10.66 36.55 52.99
C GLU A 20 9.77 37.80 53.03
N SER A 21 9.98 38.76 52.13
CA SER A 21 9.17 39.96 51.99
C SER A 21 9.13 40.47 50.54
N TYR A 22 8.06 41.20 50.23
CA TYR A 22 7.83 41.84 48.94
C TYR A 22 7.57 43.33 49.14
N ASP A 23 7.98 44.12 48.16
CA ASP A 23 7.78 45.56 48.11
C ASP A 23 7.58 46.01 46.66
N ARG A 24 7.53 47.32 46.44
CA ARG A 24 7.32 47.91 45.13
C ARG A 24 8.41 47.57 44.11
N GLU A 25 9.60 47.13 44.52
CA GLU A 25 10.64 46.68 43.57
C GLU A 25 10.29 45.35 42.89
N PHE A 26 9.31 44.62 43.43
CA PHE A 26 8.78 43.39 42.82
C PHE A 26 8.33 43.60 41.38
N ILE A 27 7.47 44.60 41.09
CA ILE A 27 6.92 44.79 39.73
C ILE A 27 8.01 45.11 38.70
N PHE A 28 9.03 45.87 39.09
CA PHE A 28 10.15 46.18 38.20
C PHE A 28 11.02 44.96 37.96
N SER A 29 11.28 44.16 39.00
CA SER A 29 11.99 42.89 38.91
C SER A 29 11.24 41.89 38.03
N LEU A 30 9.91 41.83 38.16
CA LEU A 30 9.04 41.00 37.34
C LEU A 30 9.11 41.42 35.86
N LEU A 31 8.93 42.71 35.54
CA LEU A 31 9.05 43.20 34.15
C LEU A 31 10.42 42.89 33.53
N LEU A 32 11.51 42.98 34.31
CA LEU A 32 12.85 42.62 33.85
C LEU A 32 12.98 41.11 33.60
N ALA A 33 12.38 40.28 34.44
CA ALA A 33 12.37 38.82 34.28
C ALA A 33 11.74 38.40 32.94
N TYR A 34 10.66 39.06 32.51
CA TYR A 34 10.02 38.87 31.18
C TYR A 34 10.69 39.65 30.04
N GLY A 35 11.91 40.16 30.23
CA GLY A 35 12.73 40.71 29.14
C GLY A 35 12.38 42.13 28.72
N LYS A 36 11.64 42.90 29.54
CA LYS A 36 11.44 44.33 29.25
C LYS A 36 12.79 45.07 29.33
N PRO A 37 13.08 46.01 28.41
CA PRO A 37 14.38 46.67 28.36
C PRO A 37 14.69 47.39 29.67
N GLN A 38 15.89 47.20 30.23
CA GLN A 38 16.29 47.80 31.49
C GLN A 38 16.14 49.34 31.48
N GLY A 39 16.48 49.99 30.36
CA GLY A 39 16.26 51.42 30.20
C GLY A 39 14.79 51.85 30.29
N ASN A 40 13.85 51.03 29.81
CA ASN A 40 12.42 51.30 29.93
C ASN A 40 11.93 51.08 31.37
N VAL A 41 12.38 50.01 32.03
CA VAL A 41 12.01 49.74 33.42
C VAL A 41 12.56 50.82 34.36
N THR A 42 13.81 51.27 34.19
CA THR A 42 14.37 52.39 34.96
C THR A 42 13.61 53.69 34.72
N ARG A 43 13.20 53.95 33.48
CA ARG A 43 12.38 55.12 33.14
C ARG A 43 10.97 55.05 33.71
N LEU A 44 10.39 53.85 33.83
CA LEU A 44 9.12 53.59 34.49
C LEU A 44 9.24 53.81 36.00
N ARG A 45 10.30 53.28 36.62
CA ARG A 45 10.64 53.47 38.03
C ARG A 45 10.82 54.94 38.39
N ASN A 46 11.58 55.69 37.58
CA ASN A 46 11.87 57.11 37.83
C ASN A 46 10.74 58.06 37.38
N GLY A 47 9.56 57.53 37.00
CA GLY A 47 8.36 58.32 36.68
C GLY A 47 8.23 58.78 35.23
N SER A 48 9.30 58.81 34.44
CA SER A 48 9.25 59.33 33.05
C SER A 48 8.37 58.53 32.08
N LEU A 49 8.13 57.25 32.36
CA LEU A 49 7.19 56.39 31.63
C LEU A 49 5.96 55.98 32.46
N ASN A 50 5.90 56.40 33.74
CA ASN A 50 4.79 56.08 34.63
C ASN A 50 3.66 57.07 34.38
N VAL A 51 2.53 56.58 33.87
CA VAL A 51 1.32 57.36 33.58
C VAL A 51 0.24 57.19 34.66
N ALA A 52 0.60 56.59 35.80
CA ALA A 52 -0.32 56.40 36.91
C ALA A 52 -0.78 57.72 37.50
N HIS A 53 -2.03 57.74 38.00
CA HIS A 53 -2.61 58.95 38.60
C HIS A 53 -2.03 59.21 39.99
N ASP A 54 -1.76 58.15 40.75
CA ASP A 54 -1.07 58.23 42.03
C ASP A 54 0.27 57.46 41.98
N PRO A 55 1.38 58.11 41.59
CA PRO A 55 2.69 57.48 41.54
C PRO A 55 3.24 57.06 42.91
N SER A 56 2.59 57.37 44.04
CA SER A 56 3.04 56.89 45.35
C SER A 56 2.70 55.40 45.54
N THR A 57 1.54 54.96 45.05
CA THR A 57 1.01 53.60 45.21
C THR A 57 0.80 52.83 43.89
N GLU A 58 0.93 53.50 42.74
CA GLU A 58 0.60 52.92 41.44
C GLU A 58 1.77 53.01 40.42
N VAL A 59 1.85 52.01 39.55
CA VAL A 59 2.78 51.96 38.41
C VAL A 59 1.99 51.59 37.16
N ALA A 60 1.82 52.54 36.23
CA ALA A 60 1.09 52.31 35.00
C ALA A 60 1.95 52.63 33.77
N GLN A 61 2.02 51.70 32.83
CA GLN A 61 2.66 51.86 31.53
C GLN A 61 1.67 51.47 30.42
N LYS A 62 1.42 52.39 29.48
CA LYS A 62 0.53 52.17 28.33
C LYS A 62 0.86 50.89 27.58
N ASN A 63 -0.16 50.11 27.21
CA ASN A 63 -0.07 48.81 26.54
C ASN A 63 0.67 47.70 27.30
N VAL A 64 1.12 47.93 28.55
CA VAL A 64 1.99 46.97 29.27
C VAL A 64 1.36 46.53 30.58
N VAL A 65 1.23 47.42 31.56
CA VAL A 65 0.81 47.04 32.92
C VAL A 65 0.17 48.20 33.68
N TYR A 66 -0.77 47.88 34.56
CA TYR A 66 -1.27 48.77 35.61
C TYR A 66 -1.16 48.01 36.92
N PHE A 67 -0.17 48.37 37.73
CA PHE A 67 0.11 47.78 39.03
C PHE A 67 -0.31 48.75 40.13
N LYS A 68 -1.03 48.26 41.15
CA LYS A 68 -1.48 49.04 42.30
C LYS A 68 -1.22 48.29 43.60
N GLU A 69 -0.50 48.93 44.52
CA GLU A 69 -0.40 48.44 45.90
C GLU A 69 -1.61 48.89 46.72
N THR A 70 -2.09 48.05 47.62
CA THR A 70 -3.26 48.34 48.45
C THR A 70 -3.06 47.88 49.89
N THR A 71 -3.70 48.57 50.83
CA THR A 71 -3.84 48.16 52.24
C THR A 71 -5.26 47.69 52.58
N GLY A 72 -6.19 47.80 51.63
CA GLY A 72 -7.54 47.24 51.70
C GLY A 72 -7.64 45.88 50.99
N ASP A 73 -8.86 45.36 50.86
CA ASP A 73 -9.13 44.08 50.17
C ASP A 73 -8.69 44.12 48.68
N PRO A 74 -7.67 43.33 48.28
CA PRO A 74 -7.20 43.29 46.90
C PRO A 74 -8.28 42.94 45.88
N LEU A 75 -9.27 42.11 46.25
CA LEU A 75 -10.34 41.68 45.35
C LEU A 75 -11.28 42.83 45.02
N ALA A 76 -11.70 43.60 46.03
CA ALA A 76 -12.53 44.78 45.83
C ALA A 76 -11.81 45.83 44.95
N VAL A 77 -10.50 46.01 45.17
CA VAL A 77 -9.69 46.98 44.43
C VAL A 77 -9.50 46.57 42.97
N ILE A 78 -9.23 45.30 42.67
CA ILE A 78 -9.04 44.86 41.28
C ILE A 78 -10.35 44.86 40.49
N ASP A 79 -11.48 44.58 41.14
CA ASP A 79 -12.81 44.65 40.53
C ASP A 79 -13.22 46.07 40.15
N GLU A 80 -12.86 47.06 40.96
CA GLU A 80 -13.01 48.48 40.61
C GLU A 80 -12.04 48.85 39.48
N LEU A 81 -10.77 48.46 39.61
CA LEU A 81 -9.71 48.89 38.71
C LEU A 81 -9.87 48.33 37.29
N LYS A 82 -10.35 47.08 37.13
CA LYS A 82 -10.53 46.45 35.80
C LYS A 82 -11.53 47.17 34.91
N THR A 83 -12.48 47.91 35.50
CA THR A 83 -13.49 48.70 34.77
C THR A 83 -13.16 50.20 34.75
N SER A 84 -12.04 50.60 35.35
CA SER A 84 -11.63 52.01 35.44
C SER A 84 -11.40 52.60 34.04
N PRO A 85 -11.85 53.85 33.79
CA PRO A 85 -11.54 54.57 32.57
C PRO A 85 -10.03 54.66 32.26
N LEU A 86 -9.17 54.57 33.30
CA LEU A 86 -7.72 54.60 33.14
C LEU A 86 -7.15 53.32 32.49
N VAL A 87 -7.65 52.15 32.88
CA VAL A 87 -7.23 50.86 32.31
C VAL A 87 -7.63 50.80 30.83
N VAL A 88 -8.85 51.24 30.50
CA VAL A 88 -9.34 51.36 29.12
C VAL A 88 -8.51 52.38 28.33
N ARG A 89 -8.28 53.57 28.88
CA ARG A 89 -7.52 54.65 28.23
C ARG A 89 -6.09 54.25 27.89
N TYR A 90 -5.44 53.45 28.73
CA TYR A 90 -4.05 53.03 28.56
C TYR A 90 -3.90 51.72 27.81
N ASN A 91 -5.02 51.07 27.46
CA ASN A 91 -5.06 49.78 26.76
C ASN A 91 -4.12 48.76 27.43
N THR A 92 -4.14 48.75 28.75
CA THR A 92 -3.20 47.98 29.59
C THR A 92 -3.38 46.49 29.35
N ARG A 93 -2.28 45.73 29.14
CA ARG A 93 -2.36 44.26 29.00
C ARG A 93 -2.66 43.55 30.32
N PHE A 94 -1.95 43.85 31.39
CA PHE A 94 -2.20 43.26 32.71
C PHE A 94 -2.53 44.29 33.76
N VAL A 95 -3.62 44.06 34.50
CA VAL A 95 -3.95 44.80 35.72
C VAL A 95 -3.52 43.94 36.89
N ILE A 96 -2.71 44.47 37.80
CA ILE A 96 -2.16 43.75 38.95
C ILE A 96 -2.43 44.54 40.22
N VAL A 97 -2.99 43.89 41.23
CA VAL A 97 -3.24 44.45 42.55
C VAL A 97 -2.61 43.53 43.60
N THR A 98 -1.93 44.11 44.56
CA THR A 98 -1.30 43.33 45.65
C THR A 98 -1.24 44.12 46.95
N ASP A 99 -1.36 43.42 48.06
CA ASP A 99 -1.04 43.89 49.41
C ASP A 99 0.33 43.36 49.90
N TYR A 100 1.13 42.82 48.97
CA TYR A 100 2.41 42.12 49.18
C TYR A 100 2.32 40.79 49.95
N THR A 101 1.11 40.29 50.20
CA THR A 101 0.84 38.93 50.68
C THR A 101 0.16 38.12 49.59
N GLU A 102 -0.88 38.68 48.97
CA GLU A 102 -1.62 38.13 47.85
C GLU A 102 -1.39 38.98 46.59
N LEU A 103 -1.36 38.31 45.44
CA LEU A 103 -1.28 38.94 44.13
C LEU A 103 -2.49 38.53 43.31
N LEU A 104 -3.28 39.54 42.91
CA LEU A 104 -4.35 39.39 41.96
C LEU A 104 -3.94 40.03 40.65
N ALA A 105 -4.13 39.32 39.54
CA ALA A 105 -3.85 39.85 38.22
C ALA A 105 -4.97 39.49 37.23
N ILE A 106 -5.22 40.39 36.27
CA ILE A 106 -6.18 40.19 35.18
C ILE A 106 -5.46 40.45 33.87
N ASP A 107 -5.55 39.49 32.95
CA ASP A 107 -5.22 39.69 31.55
C ASP A 107 -6.43 40.32 30.85
N THR A 108 -6.33 41.59 30.47
CA THR A 108 -7.46 42.34 29.89
C THR A 108 -7.81 41.89 28.46
N LYS A 109 -6.92 41.15 27.79
CA LYS A 109 -7.14 40.66 26.44
C LYS A 109 -7.88 39.32 26.44
N THR A 110 -7.53 38.41 27.35
CA THR A 110 -8.17 37.09 27.47
C THR A 110 -9.30 37.05 28.51
N GLY A 111 -9.32 38.00 29.44
CA GLY A 111 -10.26 38.02 30.57
C GLY A 111 -9.89 37.07 31.71
N GLU A 112 -8.71 36.44 31.64
CA GLU A 112 -8.24 35.48 32.63
C GLU A 112 -7.79 36.17 33.91
N ASN A 113 -8.14 35.58 35.06
CA ASN A 113 -7.79 36.08 36.37
C ASN A 113 -6.79 35.13 37.05
N LEU A 114 -5.82 35.70 37.74
CA LEU A 114 -4.87 35.00 38.59
C LEU A 114 -5.05 35.52 40.02
N MET A 115 -5.23 34.62 40.99
CA MET A 115 -5.29 34.94 42.41
C MET A 115 -4.41 33.94 43.15
N ILE A 116 -3.28 34.41 43.69
CA ILE A 116 -2.27 33.55 44.31
C ILE A 116 -1.61 34.25 45.50
N PRO A 117 -1.05 33.51 46.46
CA PRO A 117 -0.01 34.04 47.33
C PRO A 117 1.14 34.58 46.47
N ILE A 118 1.61 35.80 46.73
CA ILE A 118 2.67 36.41 45.90
C ILE A 118 3.98 35.60 45.89
N ARG A 119 4.19 34.80 46.94
CA ARG A 119 5.33 33.88 47.08
C ARG A 119 5.36 32.77 46.04
N ASP A 120 4.22 32.43 45.46
CA ASP A 120 4.08 31.34 44.48
C ASP A 120 4.19 31.85 43.04
N ILE A 121 4.57 33.11 42.81
CA ILE A 121 4.62 33.74 41.47
C ILE A 121 5.46 32.95 40.46
N ASP A 122 6.49 32.24 40.93
CA ASP A 122 7.35 31.39 40.12
C ASP A 122 6.61 30.17 39.57
N GLN A 123 5.60 29.66 40.27
CA GLN A 123 4.76 28.54 39.82
C GLN A 123 3.75 28.96 38.73
N TYR A 124 3.42 30.25 38.65
CA TYR A 124 2.41 30.81 37.74
C TYR A 124 3.00 31.75 36.68
N PHE A 125 4.28 31.59 36.35
CA PHE A 125 4.99 32.46 35.41
C PHE A 125 4.38 32.45 33.99
N THR A 126 3.67 31.38 33.62
CA THR A 126 3.01 31.28 32.30
C THR A 126 1.93 32.34 32.09
N PHE A 127 1.36 32.90 33.17
CA PHE A 127 0.33 33.94 33.10
C PHE A 127 0.82 35.23 32.41
N PHE A 128 2.09 35.61 32.61
CA PHE A 128 2.66 36.87 32.09
C PHE A 128 3.51 36.71 30.82
N LEU A 129 3.52 35.53 30.19
CA LEU A 129 4.24 35.25 28.93
C LEU A 129 3.99 36.24 27.78
N PRO A 130 2.81 36.87 27.63
CA PRO A 130 2.61 37.93 26.64
C PRO A 130 3.63 39.07 26.75
N TRP A 131 4.22 39.33 27.93
CA TRP A 131 5.30 40.31 28.06
C TRP A 131 6.61 39.88 27.39
N ALA A 132 6.88 38.58 27.30
CA ALA A 132 8.05 37.98 26.65
C ALA A 132 7.84 37.71 25.14
N GLY A 133 6.66 38.04 24.60
CA GLY A 133 6.32 37.90 23.18
C GLY A 133 5.60 36.59 22.82
N MET A 134 5.29 35.75 23.81
CA MET A 134 4.50 34.53 23.68
C MET A 134 3.04 34.86 24.03
N GLU A 135 2.19 35.00 23.02
CA GLU A 135 0.78 35.36 23.22
C GLU A 135 -0.06 34.14 23.58
N LYS A 136 -0.96 34.27 24.56
CA LYS A 136 -1.94 33.22 24.87
C LYS A 136 -2.88 33.03 23.68
N ALA A 137 -3.02 31.79 23.23
CA ALA A 137 -3.86 31.40 22.12
C ALA A 137 -4.88 30.34 22.60
N GLN A 138 -6.13 30.52 22.20
CA GLN A 138 -7.18 29.52 22.33
C GLN A 138 -7.68 29.22 20.92
N TYR A 139 -7.32 28.06 20.41
CA TYR A 139 -7.78 27.59 19.11
C TYR A 139 -9.06 26.79 19.27
N VAL A 140 -10.00 26.99 18.35
CA VAL A 140 -11.24 26.24 18.26
C VAL A 140 -11.14 25.33 17.04
N ALA A 141 -11.60 24.09 17.16
CA ALA A 141 -11.60 23.16 16.04
C ALA A 141 -12.56 23.65 14.94
N GLU A 142 -12.08 23.75 13.70
CA GLU A 142 -12.83 24.38 12.59
C GLU A 142 -13.34 23.38 11.53
N ALA A 143 -12.68 22.23 11.36
CA ALA A 143 -13.01 21.25 10.32
C ALA A 143 -12.47 19.83 10.61
N HIS A 144 -13.11 18.79 10.09
CA HIS A 144 -12.60 17.42 10.19
C HIS A 144 -11.29 17.21 9.45
N ALA A 145 -10.40 16.39 10.03
CA ALA A 145 -9.20 15.92 9.35
C ALA A 145 -9.61 15.00 8.18
N ASP A 146 -9.33 15.45 6.96
CA ASP A 146 -9.64 14.75 5.71
C ASP A 146 -8.35 14.51 4.87
N VAL A 147 -8.50 14.12 3.60
CA VAL A 147 -7.36 13.94 2.68
C VAL A 147 -6.50 15.21 2.54
N LYS A 148 -7.08 16.42 2.73
CA LYS A 148 -6.31 17.68 2.71
C LYS A 148 -5.42 17.82 3.95
N ALA A 149 -5.79 17.20 5.08
CA ALA A 149 -4.92 17.14 6.26
C ALA A 149 -3.61 16.41 5.93
N ALA A 150 -3.67 15.32 5.14
CA ALA A 150 -2.48 14.61 4.67
C ALA A 150 -1.58 15.49 3.79
N GLU A 151 -2.17 16.31 2.91
CA GLU A 151 -1.41 17.27 2.10
C GLU A 151 -0.75 18.36 2.95
N LYS A 152 -1.44 18.86 3.99
CA LYS A 152 -0.86 19.82 4.95
C LYS A 152 0.29 19.20 5.75
N MET A 153 0.15 17.94 6.17
CA MET A 153 1.22 17.20 6.85
C MET A 153 2.45 17.03 5.94
N GLY A 154 2.25 16.75 4.66
CA GLY A 154 3.32 16.72 3.66
C GLY A 154 4.04 18.08 3.51
N LYS A 155 3.28 19.20 3.54
CA LYS A 155 3.88 20.55 3.53
C LYS A 155 4.69 20.84 4.79
N LEU A 156 4.22 20.40 5.96
CA LEU A 156 4.97 20.52 7.21
C LEU A 156 6.27 19.73 7.13
N PHE A 157 6.23 18.50 6.59
CA PHE A 157 7.40 17.68 6.36
C PHE A 157 8.44 18.37 5.46
N ASP A 158 8.02 18.88 4.31
CA ASP A 158 8.90 19.59 3.37
C ASP A 158 9.54 20.84 4.00
N GLU A 159 8.77 21.59 4.81
CA GLU A 159 9.26 22.78 5.50
C GLU A 159 10.28 22.44 6.59
N LEU A 160 10.02 21.40 7.40
CA LEU A 160 10.96 20.93 8.42
C LEU A 160 12.26 20.42 7.79
N LEU A 161 12.17 19.72 6.65
CA LEU A 161 13.34 19.25 5.91
C LEU A 161 14.17 20.41 5.38
N ALA A 162 13.53 21.44 4.83
CA ALA A 162 14.23 22.64 4.37
C ALA A 162 14.93 23.40 5.51
N ALA A 163 14.34 23.41 6.70
CA ALA A 163 14.89 24.06 7.89
C ALA A 163 16.05 23.29 8.55
N ASN A 164 16.18 21.99 8.27
CA ASN A 164 17.15 21.08 8.89
C ASN A 164 18.06 20.43 7.82
N PRO A 165 18.91 21.22 7.12
CA PRO A 165 19.79 20.69 6.08
C PRO A 165 20.78 19.69 6.69
N GLY A 166 20.89 18.51 6.07
CA GLY A 166 21.77 17.42 6.53
C GLY A 166 21.12 16.43 7.50
N MET A 167 19.84 16.60 7.88
CA MET A 167 19.13 15.62 8.71
C MET A 167 19.11 14.22 8.06
N PHE A 168 19.00 14.12 6.73
CA PHE A 168 19.07 12.84 6.04
C PHE A 168 20.48 12.28 5.83
N ASP A 169 21.52 13.07 6.09
CA ASP A 169 22.90 12.58 6.08
C ASP A 169 23.23 11.87 7.41
N MET A 170 22.43 12.08 8.45
CA MET A 170 22.52 11.34 9.72
C MET A 170 21.97 9.92 9.56
N ALA A 171 22.67 8.94 10.14
CA ALA A 171 22.31 7.51 10.04
C ALA A 171 20.84 7.22 10.43
N HIS A 172 20.30 7.96 11.40
CA HIS A 172 18.94 7.78 11.93
C HIS A 172 18.01 8.97 11.65
N GLY A 173 18.44 10.02 10.92
CA GLY A 173 17.67 11.26 10.87
C GLY A 173 16.31 11.14 10.16
N ARG A 174 16.19 10.22 9.20
CA ARG A 174 14.89 9.89 8.60
C ARG A 174 13.97 9.16 9.58
N HIS A 175 14.51 8.21 10.34
CA HIS A 175 13.77 7.50 11.38
C HIS A 175 13.29 8.47 12.48
N ALA A 176 14.16 9.37 12.94
CA ALA A 176 13.83 10.40 13.92
C ALA A 176 12.66 11.28 13.48
N LEU A 177 12.67 11.76 12.23
CA LEU A 177 11.60 12.58 11.67
C LEU A 177 10.27 11.81 11.59
N ASN A 178 10.35 10.54 11.22
CA ASN A 178 9.20 9.64 11.13
C ASN A 178 8.55 9.38 12.50
N VAL A 179 9.34 9.09 13.53
CA VAL A 179 8.87 8.98 14.92
C VAL A 179 8.26 10.29 15.40
N PHE A 180 8.90 11.43 15.08
CA PHE A 180 8.39 12.76 15.40
C PHE A 180 6.98 13.01 14.85
N PHE A 181 6.74 12.70 13.56
CA PHE A 181 5.41 12.84 12.97
C PHE A 181 4.38 11.89 13.59
N THR A 182 4.79 10.68 13.99
CA THR A 182 3.91 9.73 14.70
C THR A 182 3.48 10.28 16.06
N ARG A 183 4.39 10.94 16.80
CA ARG A 183 4.08 11.61 18.07
C ARG A 183 3.12 12.78 17.91
N LEU A 184 3.36 13.65 16.91
CA LEU A 184 2.44 14.77 16.62
C LEU A 184 1.02 14.26 16.36
N LEU A 185 0.92 13.21 15.55
CA LEU A 185 -0.35 12.61 15.18
C LEU A 185 -1.09 12.02 16.39
N PHE A 186 -0.35 11.35 17.29
CA PHE A 186 -0.90 10.92 18.57
C PHE A 186 -1.41 12.10 19.39
N CYS A 187 -0.65 13.19 19.52
CA CYS A 187 -1.05 14.35 20.31
C CYS A 187 -2.34 14.99 19.78
N PHE A 188 -2.45 15.17 18.46
CA PHE A 188 -3.67 15.70 17.82
C PHE A 188 -4.87 14.79 18.04
N PHE A 189 -4.67 13.47 17.91
CA PHE A 189 -5.73 12.51 18.20
C PHE A 189 -6.12 12.54 19.70
N ALA A 190 -5.14 12.63 20.59
CA ALA A 190 -5.35 12.53 22.03
C ALA A 190 -6.17 13.70 22.60
N GLU A 191 -5.91 14.93 22.17
CA GLU A 191 -6.68 16.11 22.61
C GLU A 191 -8.12 16.13 22.09
N ASP A 192 -8.40 15.53 20.93
CA ASP A 192 -9.75 15.49 20.37
C ASP A 192 -10.62 14.34 20.87
N THR A 193 -10.00 13.34 21.50
CA THR A 193 -10.66 12.08 21.88
C THR A 193 -10.86 11.92 23.38
N GLY A 194 -10.50 12.93 24.16
CA GLY A 194 -10.60 12.94 25.62
C GLY A 194 -9.49 12.15 26.32
N ILE A 195 -8.40 11.82 25.62
CA ILE A 195 -7.18 11.28 26.25
C ILE A 195 -6.43 12.43 26.94
N PHE A 196 -6.31 13.57 26.25
CA PHE A 196 -5.88 14.84 26.84
C PHE A 196 -7.10 15.74 27.05
N GLU A 197 -6.90 16.83 27.79
CA GLU A 197 -7.87 17.93 27.81
C GLU A 197 -8.00 18.56 26.41
N GLU A 198 -9.22 19.01 26.07
CA GLU A 198 -9.55 19.48 24.71
C GLU A 198 -8.64 20.65 24.29
N GLY A 199 -7.94 20.45 23.17
CA GLY A 199 -7.02 21.44 22.58
C GLY A 199 -5.78 21.75 23.41
N VAL A 200 -5.47 21.00 24.48
CA VAL A 200 -4.37 21.33 25.39
C VAL A 200 -3.01 21.34 24.69
N PHE A 201 -2.77 20.44 23.73
CA PHE A 201 -1.48 20.34 23.06
C PHE A 201 -1.28 21.54 22.13
N VAL A 202 -2.27 21.84 21.30
CA VAL A 202 -2.18 22.93 20.31
C VAL A 202 -2.17 24.30 20.98
N ASN A 203 -2.97 24.47 22.05
CA ASN A 203 -2.97 25.69 22.84
C ASN A 203 -1.64 25.88 23.56
N ALA A 204 -1.02 24.81 24.08
CA ALA A 204 0.29 24.89 24.72
C ALA A 204 1.39 25.26 23.71
N VAL A 205 1.42 24.64 22.52
CA VAL A 205 2.35 25.05 21.45
C VAL A 205 2.10 26.51 21.05
N GLY A 206 0.84 26.92 20.89
CA GLY A 206 0.49 28.29 20.53
C GLY A 206 0.89 29.33 21.57
N SER A 207 0.72 29.01 22.85
CA SER A 207 0.86 29.94 23.98
C SER A 207 2.24 29.97 24.60
N HIS A 208 3.00 28.87 24.53
CA HIS A 208 4.29 28.70 25.21
C HIS A 208 5.49 28.70 24.27
N THR A 209 5.29 29.02 22.98
CA THR A 209 6.37 29.14 21.98
C THR A 209 6.37 30.48 21.27
N GLN A 210 7.53 30.93 20.81
CA GLN A 210 7.72 32.16 20.07
C GLN A 210 7.09 32.10 18.66
N LEU A 211 6.58 33.24 18.21
CA LEU A 211 5.90 33.37 16.91
C LEU A 211 6.80 33.09 15.69
N ASP A 212 8.12 33.05 15.85
CA ASP A 212 9.06 32.71 14.78
C ASP A 212 9.43 31.23 14.70
N GLY A 213 8.93 30.40 15.63
CA GLY A 213 9.16 28.97 15.68
C GLY A 213 10.50 28.55 16.30
N SER A 214 11.35 29.50 16.73
CA SER A 214 12.74 29.20 17.11
C SER A 214 12.89 28.28 18.33
N ASP A 215 11.91 28.26 19.24
CA ASP A 215 11.91 27.49 20.49
C ASP A 215 10.92 26.32 20.48
N VAL A 216 10.18 26.09 19.39
CA VAL A 216 9.19 25.00 19.28
C VAL A 216 9.84 23.63 19.47
N ALA A 217 11.06 23.45 18.95
CA ALA A 217 11.77 22.17 19.08
C ALA A 217 12.14 21.84 20.54
N GLU A 218 12.59 22.84 21.30
CA GLU A 218 12.91 22.70 22.72
C GLU A 218 11.63 22.39 23.50
N PHE A 219 10.56 23.15 23.28
CA PHE A 219 9.27 22.96 23.95
C PHE A 219 8.66 21.58 23.68
N LEU A 220 8.60 21.13 22.41
CA LEU A 220 8.06 19.81 22.07
C LEU A 220 8.90 18.67 22.67
N THR A 221 10.21 18.87 22.84
CA THR A 221 11.06 17.89 23.52
C THR A 221 10.64 17.74 24.99
N GLU A 222 10.38 18.85 25.69
CA GLU A 222 9.89 18.84 27.08
C GLU A 222 8.50 18.21 27.20
N VAL A 223 7.59 18.50 26.25
CA VAL A 223 6.27 17.85 26.20
C VAL A 223 6.41 16.34 26.03
N PHE A 224 7.25 15.87 25.12
CA PHE A 224 7.44 14.42 24.91
C PHE A 224 8.07 13.74 26.11
N LEU A 225 8.99 14.40 26.83
CA LEU A 225 9.51 13.90 28.09
C LEU A 225 8.40 13.83 29.15
N ALA A 226 7.57 14.88 29.29
CA ALA A 226 6.46 14.88 30.25
C ALA A 226 5.42 13.79 29.98
N LEU A 227 5.19 13.42 28.72
CA LEU A 227 4.33 12.30 28.31
C LEU A 227 4.93 10.92 28.64
N ASP A 228 6.25 10.84 28.87
CA ASP A 228 6.99 9.64 29.29
C ASP A 228 7.31 9.62 30.80
N THR A 229 6.96 10.67 31.55
CA THR A 229 7.13 10.75 33.01
C THR A 229 5.88 10.24 33.75
N GLU A 230 6.03 9.18 34.54
CA GLU A 230 4.94 8.57 35.31
C GLU A 230 4.48 9.43 36.49
N ASP A 231 5.43 9.95 37.29
CA ASP A 231 5.11 10.81 38.44
C ASP A 231 4.83 12.25 37.97
N ALA A 232 3.60 12.73 38.21
CA ALA A 232 3.21 14.08 37.88
C ALA A 232 4.02 15.16 38.63
N ALA A 233 4.57 14.85 39.81
CA ALA A 233 5.39 15.78 40.58
C ALA A 233 6.79 16.02 39.98
N GLU A 234 7.26 15.11 39.11
CA GLU A 234 8.54 15.25 38.40
C GLU A 234 8.40 16.07 37.10
N LYS A 235 7.15 16.39 36.70
CA LYS A 235 6.88 17.20 35.50
C LYS A 235 7.05 18.69 35.82
N PRO A 236 7.52 19.50 34.85
CA PRO A 236 7.42 20.95 34.96
C PRO A 236 5.96 21.37 35.24
N THR A 237 5.74 22.30 36.17
CA THR A 237 4.40 22.70 36.64
C THR A 237 3.47 23.07 35.49
N HIS A 238 4.00 23.72 34.45
CA HIS A 238 3.24 24.13 33.27
C HIS A 238 2.89 22.99 32.30
N LEU A 239 3.47 21.79 32.47
CA LEU A 239 3.17 20.57 31.73
C LEU A 239 2.48 19.50 32.58
N ALA A 240 2.19 19.78 33.86
CA ALA A 240 1.57 18.83 34.78
C ALA A 240 0.17 18.35 34.31
N GLY A 241 -0.50 19.12 33.44
CA GLY A 241 -1.78 18.74 32.83
C GLY A 241 -1.67 17.63 31.76
N PHE A 242 -0.47 17.31 31.27
CA PHE A 242 -0.29 16.20 30.33
C PHE A 242 -0.25 14.85 31.10
N PRO A 243 -1.07 13.86 30.69
CA PRO A 243 -1.06 12.56 31.35
C PRO A 243 0.20 11.76 31.02
N TYR A 244 0.47 10.72 31.80
CA TYR A 244 1.47 9.72 31.44
C TYR A 244 0.92 8.80 30.34
N VAL A 245 1.66 8.67 29.23
CA VAL A 245 1.25 7.87 28.07
C VAL A 245 1.90 6.48 28.08
N ASN A 246 3.24 6.34 27.90
CA ASN A 246 4.10 5.15 28.15
C ASN A 246 5.44 5.11 27.36
N GLY A 247 6.24 4.06 27.68
CA GLY A 247 7.62 3.79 27.28
C GLY A 247 7.91 3.08 25.93
N ARG A 248 7.19 3.41 24.85
CA ARG A 248 7.70 3.15 23.47
C ARG A 248 7.58 4.37 22.58
N LEU A 249 6.37 4.92 22.43
CA LEU A 249 6.12 6.02 21.51
C LEU A 249 6.84 7.30 21.94
N PHE A 250 6.78 7.66 23.23
CA PHE A 250 7.35 8.92 23.74
C PHE A 250 8.75 8.78 24.36
N THR A 251 9.28 7.56 24.46
CA THR A 251 10.64 7.32 24.98
C THR A 251 11.67 8.10 24.18
N MET A 252 12.43 8.95 24.87
CA MET A 252 13.49 9.75 24.26
C MET A 252 14.84 9.04 24.40
N SER A 253 15.49 8.75 23.27
CA SER A 253 16.86 8.25 23.18
C SER A 253 17.73 9.24 22.41
N SER A 254 19.05 9.04 22.38
CA SER A 254 19.96 9.87 21.58
C SER A 254 19.69 9.81 20.06
N GLU A 255 18.88 8.86 19.59
CA GLU A 255 18.49 8.71 18.19
C GLU A 255 17.23 9.52 17.83
N HIS A 256 16.46 9.97 18.83
CA HIS A 256 15.25 10.77 18.63
C HIS A 256 15.60 12.26 18.62
N ILE A 257 15.18 12.96 17.56
CA ILE A 257 15.47 14.39 17.37
C ILE A 257 14.16 15.09 17.00
N VAL A 258 13.82 16.13 17.75
CA VAL A 258 12.78 17.08 17.35
C VAL A 258 13.41 18.06 16.35
N PRO A 259 12.90 18.17 15.11
CA PRO A 259 13.47 19.06 14.10
C PRO A 259 13.33 20.53 14.49
N VAL A 260 14.26 21.37 14.05
CA VAL A 260 14.16 22.83 14.22
C VAL A 260 13.01 23.37 13.37
N PHE A 261 12.25 24.30 13.95
CA PHE A 261 11.08 24.90 13.31
C PHE A 261 11.38 26.27 12.70
N THR A 262 10.69 26.56 11.61
CA THR A 262 10.51 27.93 11.09
C THR A 262 9.15 28.47 11.54
N LYS A 263 8.94 29.78 11.37
CA LYS A 263 7.60 30.39 11.53
C LYS A 263 6.53 29.62 10.75
N LYS A 264 6.83 29.29 9.49
CA LYS A 264 5.90 28.59 8.61
C LYS A 264 5.65 27.15 9.07
N ALA A 265 6.66 26.44 9.57
CA ALA A 265 6.48 25.11 10.15
C ALA A 265 5.59 25.17 11.40
N ARG A 266 5.78 26.18 12.27
CA ARG A 266 4.96 26.41 13.46
C ARG A 266 3.50 26.68 13.09
N ASP A 267 3.28 27.59 12.14
CA ASP A 267 1.93 27.94 11.67
C ASP A 267 1.22 26.71 11.09
N LEU A 268 1.92 25.88 10.30
CA LEU A 268 1.39 24.63 9.75
C LEU A 268 1.05 23.60 10.83
N LEU A 269 1.88 23.46 11.88
CA LEU A 269 1.61 22.56 13.00
C LEU A 269 0.33 22.98 13.74
N ILE A 270 0.19 24.27 14.04
CA ILE A 270 -1.02 24.80 14.69
C ILE A 270 -2.25 24.60 13.80
N GLU A 271 -2.15 24.90 12.50
CA GLU A 271 -3.24 24.67 11.54
C GLU A 271 -3.66 23.20 11.41
N LEU A 272 -2.75 22.25 11.64
CA LEU A 272 -3.08 20.82 11.67
C LEU A 272 -3.80 20.46 12.97
N GLY A 273 -3.40 21.08 14.07
CA GLY A 273 -4.01 20.91 15.38
C GLY A 273 -5.40 21.52 15.54
N THR A 274 -5.82 22.44 14.67
CA THR A 274 -7.19 22.96 14.66
C THR A 274 -8.17 22.09 13.87
N LEU A 275 -7.72 20.96 13.35
CA LEU A 275 -8.57 19.97 12.67
C LEU A 275 -9.14 18.97 13.70
N ILE A 276 -10.29 18.35 13.39
CA ILE A 276 -10.91 17.31 14.23
C ILE A 276 -10.37 15.94 13.80
N TRP A 277 -9.55 15.33 14.65
CA TRP A 277 -8.88 14.04 14.49
C TRP A 277 -9.63 12.87 15.12
N ARG A 278 -10.65 13.12 15.95
CA ARG A 278 -11.44 12.04 16.61
C ARG A 278 -12.07 11.05 15.63
N ASP A 279 -12.54 11.55 14.49
CA ASP A 279 -13.23 10.74 13.46
C ASP A 279 -12.28 10.30 12.33
N ILE A 280 -10.97 10.24 12.60
CA ILE A 280 -9.98 9.87 11.58
C ILE A 280 -10.23 8.46 11.04
N ASN A 281 -10.40 8.39 9.74
CA ASN A 281 -10.45 7.13 9.00
C ASN A 281 -9.01 6.61 8.81
N PRO A 282 -8.73 5.31 9.04
CA PRO A 282 -7.46 4.68 8.68
C PRO A 282 -6.95 4.99 7.26
N ASP A 283 -7.86 5.24 6.30
CA ASP A 283 -7.57 5.71 4.93
C ASP A 283 -6.65 6.96 4.91
N ILE A 284 -6.76 7.83 5.92
CA ILE A 284 -6.02 9.09 6.03
C ILE A 284 -4.56 8.81 6.40
N PHE A 285 -4.27 7.85 7.29
CA PHE A 285 -2.88 7.48 7.63
C PHE A 285 -2.12 6.92 6.44
N GLY A 286 -2.79 6.09 5.62
CA GLY A 286 -2.20 5.59 4.37
C GLY A 286 -1.89 6.73 3.39
N SER A 287 -2.77 7.71 3.29
CA SER A 287 -2.55 8.91 2.45
C SER A 287 -1.43 9.80 2.99
N MET A 288 -1.34 9.95 4.32
CA MET A 288 -0.26 10.69 5.00
C MET A 288 1.10 10.02 4.76
N PHE A 289 1.17 8.69 4.89
CA PHE A 289 2.36 7.90 4.58
C PHE A 289 2.82 8.14 3.13
N GLN A 290 1.91 8.09 2.17
CA GLN A 290 2.23 8.35 0.76
C GLN A 290 2.68 9.79 0.48
N ALA A 291 2.18 10.75 1.24
CA ALA A 291 2.52 12.16 1.08
C ALA A 291 3.96 12.45 1.51
N ILE A 292 4.42 11.84 2.60
CA ILE A 292 5.78 12.05 3.16
C ILE A 292 6.86 11.14 2.54
N VAL A 293 6.47 10.06 1.85
CA VAL A 293 7.41 9.22 1.09
C VAL A 293 7.81 9.92 -0.22
N THR A 294 9.13 10.00 -0.43
CA THR A 294 9.80 10.73 -1.51
C THR A 294 9.14 10.55 -2.90
N PRO A 295 8.91 11.63 -3.66
CA PRO A 295 8.50 11.55 -5.06
C PRO A 295 9.53 10.73 -5.86
N GLY A 296 9.14 9.55 -6.34
CA GLY A 296 10.01 8.63 -7.10
C GLY A 296 10.15 7.22 -6.53
N LYS A 297 10.02 7.03 -5.19
CA LYS A 297 9.91 5.68 -4.59
C LYS A 297 8.47 5.14 -4.55
N ARG A 298 7.50 5.94 -5.01
CA ARG A 298 6.06 5.65 -5.00
C ARG A 298 5.65 4.44 -5.86
N SER A 299 6.43 4.06 -6.88
CA SER A 299 6.17 2.90 -7.73
C SER A 299 6.93 1.63 -7.34
N ASP A 300 8.03 1.76 -6.60
CA ASP A 300 9.04 0.71 -6.52
C ASP A 300 8.86 -0.23 -5.31
N LEU A 301 8.05 0.15 -4.32
CA LEU A 301 7.80 -0.64 -3.11
C LEU A 301 6.44 -1.35 -3.09
N GLY A 302 5.58 -1.16 -4.10
CA GLY A 302 4.25 -1.77 -4.12
C GLY A 302 3.34 -1.35 -2.96
N GLN A 303 3.66 -0.26 -2.24
CA GLN A 303 2.95 0.26 -1.07
C GLN A 303 1.64 0.96 -1.45
N HIS A 304 0.73 0.21 -2.07
CA HIS A 304 -0.63 0.65 -2.33
C HIS A 304 -1.53 0.25 -1.17
N TYR A 305 -2.16 1.24 -0.54
CA TYR A 305 -3.15 1.03 0.50
C TYR A 305 -4.32 0.16 0.01
N THR A 306 -4.84 -0.70 0.89
CA THR A 306 -5.95 -1.63 0.62
C THR A 306 -7.25 -1.10 1.19
N SER A 307 -8.26 -0.92 0.34
CA SER A 307 -9.57 -0.39 0.72
C SER A 307 -10.36 -1.38 1.59
N VAL A 308 -11.24 -0.86 2.45
CA VAL A 308 -12.08 -1.68 3.35
C VAL A 308 -12.85 -2.78 2.61
N PRO A 309 -13.52 -2.53 1.45
CA PRO A 309 -14.20 -3.60 0.71
C PRO A 309 -13.26 -4.74 0.28
N ASN A 310 -12.02 -4.44 -0.08
CA ASN A 310 -11.04 -5.47 -0.47
C ASN A 310 -10.50 -6.24 0.75
N ILE A 311 -10.40 -5.59 1.91
CA ILE A 311 -10.07 -6.29 3.17
C ILE A 311 -11.20 -7.25 3.55
N LEU A 312 -12.46 -6.81 3.46
CA LEU A 312 -13.63 -7.63 3.77
C LEU A 312 -13.70 -8.88 2.89
N LYS A 313 -13.44 -8.77 1.58
CA LYS A 313 -13.28 -9.93 0.68
C LYS A 313 -12.21 -10.94 1.13
N THR A 314 -11.26 -10.53 1.99
CA THR A 314 -10.21 -11.41 2.51
C THR A 314 -10.59 -12.01 3.86
N ILE A 315 -11.18 -11.24 4.77
CA ILE A 315 -11.45 -11.68 6.15
C ILE A 315 -12.83 -12.29 6.35
N GLU A 316 -13.82 -11.92 5.53
CA GLU A 316 -15.20 -12.44 5.59
C GLU A 316 -15.22 -13.96 5.37
N PRO A 317 -14.77 -14.49 4.22
CA PRO A 317 -14.81 -15.94 4.00
C PRO A 317 -13.75 -16.71 4.77
N LEU A 318 -12.72 -16.02 5.30
CA LEU A 318 -11.64 -16.66 6.05
C LEU A 318 -12.07 -17.05 7.46
N PHE A 319 -12.75 -16.15 8.17
CA PHE A 319 -13.19 -16.43 9.55
C PHE A 319 -14.44 -15.68 9.98
N LEU A 320 -14.68 -14.45 9.49
CA LEU A 320 -15.73 -13.60 10.04
C LEU A 320 -17.14 -14.12 9.72
N ASP A 321 -17.36 -14.73 8.56
CA ASP A 321 -18.66 -15.28 8.19
C ASP A 321 -19.04 -16.50 9.05
N ASP A 322 -18.11 -17.43 9.29
CA ASP A 322 -18.32 -18.55 10.23
C ASP A 322 -18.67 -18.05 11.64
N LEU A 323 -17.97 -17.01 12.12
CA LEU A 323 -18.27 -16.42 13.43
C LEU A 323 -19.66 -15.78 13.48
N LYS A 324 -20.10 -15.10 12.41
CA LYS A 324 -21.45 -14.52 12.29
C LYS A 324 -22.52 -15.61 12.22
N GLU A 325 -22.29 -16.68 11.47
CA GLU A 325 -23.20 -17.84 11.41
C GLU A 325 -23.34 -18.52 12.77
N GLN A 326 -22.24 -18.65 13.54
CA GLN A 326 -22.28 -19.20 14.89
C GLN A 326 -23.01 -18.29 15.89
N LEU A 327 -22.90 -16.98 15.74
CA LEU A 327 -23.71 -16.03 16.51
C LEU A 327 -25.20 -16.23 16.21
N ASP A 328 -25.60 -16.32 14.94
CA ASP A 328 -26.99 -16.53 14.54
C ASP A 328 -27.55 -17.88 15.04
N ALA A 329 -26.82 -18.97 14.80
CA ALA A 329 -27.20 -20.30 15.28
C ALA A 329 -27.18 -20.44 16.82
N GLY A 330 -26.47 -19.53 17.50
CA GLY A 330 -26.33 -19.44 18.94
C GLY A 330 -27.17 -18.35 19.60
N PHE A 331 -27.94 -17.58 18.83
CA PHE A 331 -28.45 -16.26 19.23
C PHE A 331 -29.33 -16.27 20.49
N ASP A 332 -30.03 -17.37 20.75
CA ASP A 332 -30.91 -17.56 21.90
C ASP A 332 -30.31 -18.45 23.02
N SER A 333 -29.03 -18.81 22.93
CA SER A 333 -28.39 -19.74 23.85
C SER A 333 -27.20 -19.12 24.56
N VAL A 334 -27.37 -18.80 25.84
CA VAL A 334 -26.30 -18.27 26.73
C VAL A 334 -25.02 -19.10 26.61
N LYS A 335 -25.11 -20.42 26.74
CA LYS A 335 -23.96 -21.32 26.65
C LYS A 335 -23.21 -21.22 25.31
N LYS A 336 -23.93 -21.09 24.19
CA LYS A 336 -23.30 -20.98 22.87
C LYS A 336 -22.64 -19.61 22.69
N LEU A 337 -23.29 -18.54 23.18
CA LEU A 337 -22.74 -17.19 23.15
C LEU A 337 -21.49 -17.06 24.03
N GLU A 338 -21.49 -17.63 25.24
CA GLU A 338 -20.30 -17.69 26.11
C GLU A 338 -19.15 -18.46 25.44
N ALA A 339 -19.44 -19.59 24.80
CA ALA A 339 -18.43 -20.36 24.07
C ALA A 339 -17.88 -19.61 22.84
N LEU A 340 -18.74 -18.89 22.12
CA LEU A 340 -18.32 -18.05 21.00
C LEU A 340 -17.44 -16.89 21.48
N LEU A 341 -17.82 -16.23 22.58
CA LEU A 341 -17.04 -15.14 23.19
C LEU A 341 -15.64 -15.62 23.60
N GLU A 342 -15.55 -16.81 24.21
CA GLU A 342 -14.27 -17.43 24.56
C GLU A 342 -13.43 -17.74 23.31
N ARG A 343 -14.04 -18.31 22.27
CA ARG A 343 -13.35 -18.59 20.99
C ARG A 343 -12.77 -17.32 20.38
N ILE A 344 -13.58 -16.26 20.20
CA ILE A 344 -13.11 -15.03 19.54
C ILE A 344 -12.01 -14.32 20.34
N SER A 345 -12.01 -14.47 21.67
CA SER A 345 -10.96 -13.93 22.54
C SER A 345 -9.59 -14.59 22.34
N ALA A 346 -9.57 -15.84 21.86
CA ALA A 346 -8.37 -16.64 21.66
C ALA A 346 -7.80 -16.57 20.23
N ILE A 347 -8.52 -15.96 19.29
CA ILE A 347 -8.09 -15.82 17.89
C ILE A 347 -6.85 -14.92 17.82
N LYS A 348 -5.86 -15.34 17.02
CA LYS A 348 -4.71 -14.52 16.64
C LYS A 348 -4.81 -14.11 15.18
N VAL A 349 -4.54 -12.84 14.89
CA VAL A 349 -4.53 -12.30 13.53
C VAL A 349 -3.12 -11.83 13.20
N PHE A 350 -2.56 -12.29 12.09
CA PHE A 350 -1.16 -12.02 11.74
C PHE A 350 -1.02 -11.49 10.30
N ASP A 351 -0.40 -10.32 10.13
CA ASP A 351 -0.11 -9.77 8.81
C ASP A 351 1.41 -9.69 8.53
N PRO A 352 1.99 -10.64 7.77
CA PRO A 352 3.42 -10.68 7.48
C PRO A 352 3.87 -9.67 6.40
N ALA A 353 3.05 -8.70 6.02
CA ALA A 353 3.41 -7.56 5.18
C ALA A 353 2.48 -6.37 5.49
N CYS A 354 2.42 -5.97 6.77
CA CYS A 354 1.29 -5.22 7.28
C CYS A 354 1.19 -3.77 6.82
N GLY A 355 2.26 -3.18 6.28
CA GLY A 355 2.27 -1.76 5.92
C GLY A 355 1.82 -0.90 7.09
N SER A 356 0.85 -0.02 6.85
CA SER A 356 0.23 0.83 7.87
C SER A 356 -0.78 0.11 8.79
N GLY A 357 -0.87 -1.22 8.74
CA GLY A 357 -1.67 -2.04 9.65
C GLY A 357 -3.15 -2.18 9.29
N ASN A 358 -3.59 -1.78 8.08
CA ASN A 358 -5.03 -1.67 7.81
C ASN A 358 -5.83 -2.97 7.91
N PHE A 359 -5.26 -4.09 7.46
CA PHE A 359 -5.87 -5.40 7.65
C PHE A 359 -6.09 -5.73 9.12
N LEU A 360 -5.08 -5.44 9.96
CA LEU A 360 -5.15 -5.66 11.41
C LEU A 360 -6.21 -4.76 12.06
N ILE A 361 -6.29 -3.49 11.65
CA ILE A 361 -7.27 -2.52 12.16
C ILE A 361 -8.69 -2.98 11.85
N ILE A 362 -8.97 -3.33 10.59
CA ILE A 362 -10.32 -3.74 10.19
C ILE A 362 -10.69 -5.07 10.87
N ALA A 363 -9.79 -6.05 10.88
CA ALA A 363 -10.03 -7.30 11.61
C ALA A 363 -10.31 -7.07 13.10
N TYR A 364 -9.56 -6.17 13.75
CA TYR A 364 -9.79 -5.78 15.14
C TYR A 364 -11.18 -5.17 15.35
N LYS A 365 -11.55 -4.18 14.52
CA LYS A 365 -12.86 -3.52 14.62
C LYS A 365 -14.01 -4.49 14.39
N GLU A 366 -13.91 -5.38 13.41
CA GLU A 366 -14.95 -6.38 13.14
C GLU A 366 -15.09 -7.41 14.28
N LEU A 367 -13.98 -7.88 14.86
CA LEU A 367 -14.03 -8.76 16.04
C LEU A 367 -14.61 -8.05 17.27
N ARG A 368 -14.29 -6.77 17.50
CA ARG A 368 -14.89 -5.96 18.58
C ARG A 368 -16.38 -5.74 18.38
N ARG A 369 -16.82 -5.48 17.15
CA ARG A 369 -18.26 -5.34 16.84
C ARG A 369 -19.03 -6.64 17.04
N LEU A 370 -18.42 -7.77 16.67
CA LEU A 370 -18.99 -9.09 16.95
C LEU A 370 -19.08 -9.34 18.46
N GLU A 371 -18.03 -9.01 19.22
CA GLU A 371 -18.06 -9.04 20.69
C GLU A 371 -19.20 -8.19 21.24
N HIS A 372 -19.35 -6.94 20.77
CA HIS A 372 -20.45 -6.07 21.20
C HIS A 372 -21.81 -6.72 20.95
N ALA A 373 -22.03 -7.34 19.79
CA ALA A 373 -23.29 -8.03 19.49
C ALA A 373 -23.54 -9.23 20.41
N ILE A 374 -22.50 -10.02 20.71
CA ILE A 374 -22.60 -11.16 21.64
C ILE A 374 -22.94 -10.69 23.06
N LEU A 375 -22.25 -9.66 23.56
CA LEU A 375 -22.46 -9.12 24.90
C LEU A 375 -23.84 -8.46 25.06
N GLU A 376 -24.25 -7.66 24.08
CA GLU A 376 -25.57 -7.04 24.02
C GLU A 376 -26.65 -8.12 24.13
N ARG A 377 -26.51 -9.20 23.34
CA ARG A 377 -27.45 -10.32 23.39
C ARG A 377 -27.42 -11.09 24.72
N LEU A 378 -26.24 -11.32 25.28
CA LEU A 378 -26.09 -11.95 26.61
C LEU A 378 -26.78 -11.14 27.71
N PHE A 379 -26.69 -9.82 27.65
CA PHE A 379 -27.28 -8.92 28.65
C PHE A 379 -28.82 -8.91 28.57
N GLU A 380 -29.38 -9.06 27.36
CA GLU A 380 -30.82 -9.20 27.15
C GLU A 380 -31.38 -10.52 27.69
N ILE A 381 -30.66 -11.63 27.48
CA ILE A 381 -31.14 -12.97 27.85
C ILE A 381 -30.94 -13.25 29.35
N ASP A 382 -29.81 -12.81 29.92
CA ASP A 382 -29.46 -13.10 31.31
C ASP A 382 -28.76 -11.89 31.97
N PRO A 383 -29.51 -11.08 32.76
CA PRO A 383 -29.01 -9.85 33.39
C PRO A 383 -27.78 -10.01 34.27
N LYS A 384 -27.45 -11.23 34.72
CA LYS A 384 -26.21 -11.47 35.52
C LYS A 384 -24.96 -11.06 34.73
N HIS A 385 -25.00 -11.12 33.40
CA HIS A 385 -23.86 -10.80 32.54
C HIS A 385 -23.51 -9.30 32.57
N GLN A 386 -24.45 -8.41 32.91
CA GLN A 386 -24.17 -6.97 33.06
C GLN A 386 -23.09 -6.68 34.10
N MET A 387 -22.94 -7.55 35.12
CA MET A 387 -21.91 -7.40 36.17
C MET A 387 -20.65 -8.22 35.92
N LEU A 388 -20.69 -9.22 35.04
CA LEU A 388 -19.58 -10.16 34.80
C LEU A 388 -18.57 -9.67 33.76
N TYR A 389 -18.97 -8.78 32.85
CA TYR A 389 -18.13 -8.33 31.72
C TYR A 389 -17.84 -6.82 31.81
N ALA A 390 -16.99 -6.45 32.77
CA ALA A 390 -16.53 -5.07 32.96
C ALA A 390 -15.40 -4.67 31.99
N GLU A 391 -14.88 -5.60 31.17
CA GLU A 391 -13.77 -5.38 30.25
C GLU A 391 -13.98 -6.15 28.93
N SER A 392 -13.41 -5.63 27.85
CA SER A 392 -13.30 -6.30 26.54
C SER A 392 -12.47 -7.57 26.66
N LYS A 393 -12.93 -8.66 26.01
CA LYS A 393 -12.20 -9.93 25.86
C LYS A 393 -11.27 -9.95 24.66
N ILE A 394 -11.53 -9.10 23.66
CA ILE A 394 -10.63 -8.97 22.51
C ILE A 394 -9.43 -8.09 22.87
N ASN A 395 -8.26 -8.70 22.88
CA ASN A 395 -6.98 -8.07 23.18
C ASN A 395 -6.26 -7.63 21.90
N ILE A 396 -5.68 -6.43 21.92
CA ILE A 396 -4.92 -5.89 20.78
C ILE A 396 -3.58 -6.62 20.60
N GLU A 397 -3.09 -7.25 21.67
CA GLU A 397 -1.89 -8.07 21.72
C GLU A 397 -2.05 -9.39 20.92
N SER A 398 -3.28 -9.75 20.55
CA SER A 398 -3.58 -10.86 19.64
C SER A 398 -3.40 -10.52 18.16
N PHE A 399 -2.95 -9.30 17.84
CA PHE A 399 -2.70 -8.82 16.48
C PHE A 399 -1.20 -8.65 16.26
N TYR A 400 -0.69 -9.31 15.21
CA TYR A 400 0.73 -9.47 14.91
C TYR A 400 1.02 -8.91 13.52
N GLY A 401 2.22 -8.39 13.29
CA GLY A 401 2.60 -7.86 11.99
C GLY A 401 4.09 -7.85 11.74
N ILE A 402 4.49 -7.95 10.47
CA ILE A 402 5.87 -7.70 10.03
C ILE A 402 5.83 -6.67 8.92
N GLU A 403 6.66 -5.63 9.04
CA GLU A 403 6.82 -4.61 8.01
C GLU A 403 8.30 -4.21 7.89
N ILE A 404 8.77 -4.03 6.66
CA ILE A 404 10.18 -3.75 6.38
C ILE A 404 10.52 -2.26 6.58
N ASP A 405 9.56 -1.37 6.38
CA ASP A 405 9.68 0.06 6.61
C ASP A 405 9.31 0.40 8.07
N ASP A 406 10.33 0.82 8.81
CA ASP A 406 10.23 1.13 10.25
C ASP A 406 9.20 2.23 10.57
N PHE A 407 8.96 3.17 9.65
CA PHE A 407 7.91 4.16 9.87
C PHE A 407 6.51 3.59 9.67
N ALA A 408 6.31 2.74 8.66
CA ALA A 408 5.05 2.03 8.50
C ALA A 408 4.71 1.17 9.74
N VAL A 409 5.72 0.60 10.41
CA VAL A 409 5.56 -0.09 11.71
C VAL A 409 4.97 0.84 12.77
N GLU A 410 5.58 2.01 12.98
CA GLU A 410 5.10 2.97 13.99
C GLU A 410 3.69 3.51 13.66
N VAL A 411 3.39 3.72 12.38
CA VAL A 411 2.04 4.08 11.92
C VAL A 411 1.04 2.96 12.19
N ALA A 412 1.40 1.69 11.95
CA ALA A 412 0.53 0.55 12.21
C ALA A 412 0.18 0.42 13.70
N ILE A 413 1.17 0.61 14.59
CA ILE A 413 0.99 0.59 16.04
C ILE A 413 0.05 1.72 16.48
N LEU A 414 0.31 2.95 16.04
CA LEU A 414 -0.55 4.10 16.36
C LEU A 414 -1.99 3.88 15.87
N SER A 415 -2.14 3.40 14.64
CA SER A 415 -3.46 3.18 14.05
C SER A 415 -4.26 2.08 14.77
N LEU A 416 -3.58 1.05 15.28
CA LEU A 416 -4.17 0.04 16.16
C LEU A 416 -4.64 0.63 17.50
N TRP A 417 -3.86 1.50 18.14
CA TRP A 417 -4.31 2.21 19.35
C TRP A 417 -5.55 3.08 19.12
N ILE A 418 -5.56 3.81 18.00
CA ILE A 418 -6.70 4.62 17.59
C ILE A 418 -7.94 3.74 17.41
N ALA A 419 -7.79 2.59 16.74
CA ALA A 419 -8.88 1.64 16.59
C ALA A 419 -9.37 1.09 17.94
N LYS A 420 -8.45 0.76 18.87
CA LYS A 420 -8.78 0.34 20.25
C LYS A 420 -9.58 1.41 20.98
N HIS A 421 -9.18 2.67 20.89
CA HIS A 421 -9.91 3.78 21.51
C HIS A 421 -11.31 3.95 20.92
N GLN A 422 -11.43 3.96 19.59
CA GLN A 422 -12.72 4.05 18.90
C GLN A 422 -13.67 2.93 19.35
N MET A 423 -13.18 1.69 19.43
CA MET A 423 -13.99 0.55 19.89
C MET A 423 -14.31 0.63 21.39
N ASN A 424 -13.43 1.21 22.22
CA ASN A 424 -13.72 1.45 23.64
C ASN A 424 -14.77 2.55 23.85
N ALA A 425 -14.78 3.59 23.00
CA ALA A 425 -15.83 4.60 23.00
C ALA A 425 -17.18 3.97 22.60
N GLU A 426 -17.22 3.17 21.52
CA GLU A 426 -18.43 2.42 21.14
C GLU A 426 -18.89 1.47 22.26
N PHE A 427 -17.96 0.81 22.96
CA PHE A 427 -18.26 -0.06 24.11
C PHE A 427 -18.88 0.73 25.27
N LYS A 428 -18.32 1.90 25.60
CA LYS A 428 -18.86 2.78 26.64
C LYS A 428 -20.25 3.28 26.29
N ASP A 429 -20.49 3.68 25.04
CA ASP A 429 -21.80 4.17 24.61
C ASP A 429 -22.87 3.06 24.71
N LYS A 430 -22.51 1.81 24.38
CA LYS A 430 -23.42 0.66 24.45
C LYS A 430 -23.67 0.15 25.87
N PHE A 431 -22.63 0.07 26.69
CA PHE A 431 -22.68 -0.65 27.98
C PHE A 431 -22.50 0.24 29.21
N ASN A 432 -22.25 1.55 29.00
CA ASN A 432 -21.95 2.53 30.05
C ASN A 432 -20.75 2.14 30.95
N ILE A 433 -19.79 1.41 30.37
CA ILE A 433 -18.56 0.97 31.04
C ILE A 433 -17.37 1.62 30.35
N SER A 434 -16.60 2.40 31.12
CA SER A 434 -15.43 3.11 30.60
C SER A 434 -14.17 2.25 30.73
N ILE A 435 -13.51 1.97 29.61
CA ILE A 435 -12.23 1.25 29.58
C ILE A 435 -11.10 2.27 29.33
N PRO A 436 -10.21 2.51 30.31
CA PRO A 436 -9.11 3.47 30.13
C PRO A 436 -8.13 2.98 29.06
N LEU A 437 -7.71 3.88 28.17
CA LEU A 437 -6.70 3.59 27.14
C LEU A 437 -5.27 3.74 27.67
N ILE A 438 -5.04 4.73 28.55
CA ILE A 438 -3.74 5.07 29.11
C ILE A 438 -3.57 4.54 30.55
N PRO A 439 -2.34 4.20 30.98
CA PRO A 439 -1.11 4.21 30.17
C PRO A 439 -1.19 3.11 29.10
N LEU A 440 -0.69 3.42 27.90
CA LEU A 440 -0.59 2.44 26.83
C LEU A 440 0.32 1.32 27.39
N LYS A 441 -0.19 0.12 27.60
CA LYS A 441 0.68 -1.01 27.90
C LYS A 441 1.42 -1.39 26.61
N GLU A 442 2.52 -2.13 26.68
CA GLU A 442 3.15 -2.65 25.46
C GLU A 442 2.11 -3.39 24.62
N THR A 443 1.69 -2.78 23.53
CA THR A 443 0.74 -3.34 22.59
C THR A 443 1.48 -3.84 21.38
N GLY A 444 1.09 -5.03 20.95
CA GLY A 444 1.07 -5.37 19.54
C GLY A 444 2.41 -5.83 19.00
N GLN A 445 2.42 -7.07 18.54
CA GLN A 445 3.56 -7.76 17.97
C GLN A 445 3.83 -7.31 16.53
N ILE A 446 3.91 -5.99 16.31
CA ILE A 446 4.32 -5.41 15.03
C ILE A 446 5.83 -5.23 15.07
N GLN A 447 6.53 -5.99 14.23
CA GLN A 447 7.99 -6.02 14.20
C GLN A 447 8.53 -5.44 12.90
N ALA A 448 9.49 -4.52 13.02
CA ALA A 448 10.31 -4.09 11.90
C ALA A 448 11.19 -5.25 11.40
N GLY A 449 11.04 -5.65 10.15
CA GLY A 449 11.83 -6.74 9.58
C GLY A 449 11.43 -7.14 8.16
N ASN A 450 12.33 -7.85 7.49
CA ASN A 450 12.01 -8.45 6.19
C ASN A 450 11.31 -9.80 6.42
N ALA A 451 9.99 -9.85 6.22
CA ALA A 451 9.18 -11.04 6.42
C ALA A 451 9.63 -12.27 5.59
N ALA A 452 10.30 -12.07 4.44
CA ALA A 452 10.87 -13.18 3.68
C ALA A 452 12.05 -13.84 4.42
N ARG A 453 12.77 -13.10 5.27
CA ARG A 453 13.93 -13.58 6.04
C ARG A 453 13.59 -13.96 7.49
N THR A 454 12.68 -13.22 8.12
CA THR A 454 12.31 -13.42 9.53
C THR A 454 11.56 -14.75 9.74
N ASP A 455 11.88 -15.52 10.77
CA ASP A 455 11.06 -16.67 11.15
C ASP A 455 9.72 -16.20 11.73
N TRP A 456 8.61 -16.56 11.10
CA TRP A 456 7.29 -16.10 11.52
C TRP A 456 6.89 -16.63 12.90
N ASN A 457 7.43 -17.77 13.33
CA ASN A 457 7.17 -18.32 14.67
C ASN A 457 7.76 -17.50 15.81
N THR A 458 8.79 -16.68 15.53
CA THR A 458 9.35 -15.76 16.54
C THR A 458 8.48 -14.52 16.74
N VAL A 459 7.57 -14.24 15.79
CA VAL A 459 6.61 -13.15 15.85
C VAL A 459 5.28 -13.70 16.33
N CYS A 460 4.56 -14.45 15.50
CA CYS A 460 3.35 -15.13 15.93
C CYS A 460 3.68 -16.60 16.17
N SER A 461 3.77 -17.01 17.45
CA SER A 461 4.06 -18.41 17.76
C SER A 461 2.88 -19.31 17.38
N ASN A 462 3.13 -20.25 16.47
CA ASN A 462 2.20 -21.29 16.07
C ASN A 462 2.57 -22.61 16.74
N ASN A 463 1.81 -22.96 17.78
CA ASN A 463 1.98 -24.21 18.53
C ASN A 463 1.17 -25.39 17.94
N GLY A 464 0.57 -25.22 16.76
CA GLY A 464 -0.28 -26.22 16.11
C GLY A 464 -1.75 -26.23 16.58
N GLN A 465 -2.06 -25.66 17.75
CA GLN A 465 -3.39 -25.70 18.37
C GLN A 465 -4.16 -24.38 18.30
N ALA A 466 -3.42 -23.26 18.31
CA ALA A 466 -4.00 -21.93 18.25
C ALA A 466 -4.73 -21.68 16.91
N GLU A 467 -5.85 -20.96 16.99
CA GLU A 467 -6.57 -20.47 15.82
C GLU A 467 -5.88 -19.18 15.33
N ILE A 468 -5.19 -19.27 14.20
CA ILE A 468 -4.35 -18.19 13.66
C ILE A 468 -4.77 -17.91 12.22
N TYR A 469 -5.16 -16.67 11.95
CA TYR A 469 -5.49 -16.20 10.61
C TYR A 469 -4.41 -15.26 10.10
N LEU A 470 -3.72 -15.66 9.04
CA LEU A 470 -2.78 -14.81 8.34
C LEU A 470 -3.51 -14.03 7.25
N ILE A 471 -3.41 -12.72 7.26
CA ILE A 471 -4.09 -11.83 6.32
C ILE A 471 -3.11 -10.83 5.77
N GLY A 472 -3.39 -10.22 4.63
CA GLY A 472 -2.57 -9.11 4.15
C GLY A 472 -2.50 -8.99 2.64
N ASN A 473 -1.69 -8.02 2.22
CA ASN A 473 -1.43 -7.71 0.83
C ASN A 473 0.09 -7.60 0.57
N PRO A 474 0.80 -8.73 0.40
CA PRO A 474 2.25 -8.71 0.21
C PRO A 474 2.67 -8.05 -1.11
N PRO A 475 3.94 -7.61 -1.25
CA PRO A 475 4.39 -6.85 -2.42
C PRO A 475 4.47 -7.66 -3.72
N TYR A 476 4.00 -7.08 -4.84
CA TYR A 476 4.04 -7.70 -6.18
C TYR A 476 5.22 -7.17 -6.99
N VAL A 477 6.17 -8.04 -7.34
CA VAL A 477 7.31 -7.64 -8.16
C VAL A 477 7.66 -8.76 -9.12
N GLY A 478 7.35 -8.55 -10.39
CA GLY A 478 7.63 -9.50 -11.45
C GLY A 478 9.12 -9.84 -11.56
N ALA A 479 9.42 -11.07 -11.97
CA ALA A 479 10.78 -11.63 -11.93
C ALA A 479 11.89 -10.78 -12.57
N LYS A 480 11.57 -9.94 -13.56
CA LYS A 480 12.53 -9.09 -14.28
C LYS A 480 12.74 -7.70 -13.66
N THR A 481 11.85 -7.27 -12.79
CA THR A 481 11.89 -5.95 -12.12
C THR A 481 12.36 -6.03 -10.67
N GLN A 482 12.50 -7.24 -10.12
CA GLN A 482 13.02 -7.47 -8.78
C GLN A 482 14.45 -6.91 -8.60
N THR A 483 14.70 -6.30 -7.45
CA THR A 483 16.01 -5.79 -7.07
C THR A 483 16.97 -6.93 -6.71
N LYS A 484 18.27 -6.62 -6.58
CA LYS A 484 19.26 -7.61 -6.13
C LYS A 484 18.95 -8.15 -4.74
N ASP A 485 18.48 -7.29 -3.84
CA ASP A 485 18.14 -7.66 -2.46
C ASP A 485 16.92 -8.58 -2.43
N GLN A 486 15.86 -8.25 -3.18
CA GLN A 486 14.69 -9.12 -3.33
C GLN A 486 15.04 -10.49 -3.93
N LYS A 487 15.99 -10.54 -4.87
CA LYS A 487 16.48 -11.82 -5.42
C LYS A 487 17.24 -12.65 -4.39
N ALA A 488 17.92 -12.02 -3.44
CA ALA A 488 18.61 -12.73 -2.37
C ALA A 488 17.63 -13.35 -1.35
N ASP A 489 16.42 -12.78 -1.21
CA ASP A 489 15.40 -13.26 -0.27
C ASP A 489 14.87 -14.66 -0.61
N TYR A 490 14.95 -15.07 -1.87
CA TYR A 490 14.58 -16.41 -2.31
C TYR A 490 15.40 -17.48 -1.59
N ASP A 491 16.69 -17.28 -1.40
CA ASP A 491 17.54 -18.29 -0.76
C ASP A 491 17.16 -18.52 0.72
N PHE A 492 16.65 -17.48 1.40
CA PHE A 492 16.14 -17.59 2.77
C PHE A 492 14.83 -18.39 2.84
N VAL A 493 13.93 -18.19 1.90
CA VAL A 493 12.63 -18.90 1.87
C VAL A 493 12.82 -20.33 1.39
N PHE A 494 13.51 -20.53 0.27
CA PHE A 494 13.64 -21.85 -0.33
C PHE A 494 14.68 -22.72 0.37
N GLY A 495 15.69 -22.11 1.01
CA GLY A 495 16.81 -22.84 1.61
C GLY A 495 17.52 -23.70 0.56
N ARG A 496 17.37 -25.03 0.67
CA ARG A 496 17.94 -25.99 -0.31
C ARG A 496 16.95 -26.42 -1.39
N ARG A 497 15.68 -26.00 -1.32
CA ARG A 497 14.64 -26.36 -2.30
C ARG A 497 14.97 -25.74 -3.66
N PRO A 498 14.88 -26.50 -4.77
CA PRO A 498 15.05 -25.91 -6.09
C PRO A 498 13.91 -24.93 -6.37
N TYR A 499 14.24 -23.80 -6.99
CA TYR A 499 13.25 -22.79 -7.35
C TYR A 499 13.57 -22.13 -8.69
N SER A 500 12.52 -21.58 -9.32
CA SER A 500 12.66 -20.81 -10.55
C SER A 500 12.84 -19.34 -10.26
N LYS A 501 13.85 -18.72 -10.89
CA LYS A 501 14.08 -17.27 -10.81
C LYS A 501 12.99 -16.44 -11.51
N ASN A 502 12.03 -17.09 -12.16
CA ASN A 502 10.89 -16.48 -12.84
C ASN A 502 9.66 -16.27 -11.95
N LEU A 503 9.66 -16.77 -10.71
CA LEU A 503 8.58 -16.52 -9.77
C LEU A 503 8.43 -15.01 -9.47
N ASP A 504 7.19 -14.58 -9.28
CA ASP A 504 6.89 -13.27 -8.69
C ASP A 504 7.32 -13.25 -7.22
N TYR A 505 7.67 -12.07 -6.73
CA TYR A 505 8.16 -11.89 -5.36
C TYR A 505 7.12 -12.30 -4.30
N ILE A 506 5.82 -12.11 -4.56
CA ILE A 506 4.75 -12.55 -3.66
C ILE A 506 4.72 -14.07 -3.43
N ALA A 507 5.28 -14.88 -4.34
CA ALA A 507 5.35 -16.33 -4.17
C ALA A 507 6.10 -16.74 -2.89
N LEU A 508 7.02 -15.88 -2.41
CA LEU A 508 7.73 -16.09 -1.14
C LEU A 508 6.76 -16.12 0.06
N TRP A 509 5.74 -15.27 0.08
CA TRP A 509 4.75 -15.23 1.16
C TRP A 509 3.82 -16.44 1.12
N PHE A 510 3.39 -16.90 -0.06
CA PHE A 510 2.60 -18.12 -0.17
C PHE A 510 3.37 -19.35 0.29
N LEU A 511 4.66 -19.46 -0.05
CA LEU A 511 5.49 -20.59 0.37
C LEU A 511 5.83 -20.56 1.86
N LYS A 512 6.18 -19.40 2.42
CA LYS A 512 6.36 -19.26 3.86
C LYS A 512 5.07 -19.50 4.63
N GLY A 513 3.94 -19.01 4.11
CA GLY A 513 2.62 -19.26 4.68
C GLY A 513 2.26 -20.74 4.65
N ALA A 514 2.53 -21.43 3.54
CA ALA A 514 2.36 -22.87 3.46
C ALA A 514 3.26 -23.61 4.47
N ASP A 515 4.52 -23.22 4.63
CA ASP A 515 5.42 -23.79 5.63
C ASP A 515 4.93 -23.49 7.08
N TYR A 516 4.31 -22.34 7.33
CA TYR A 516 3.76 -21.95 8.62
C TYR A 516 2.45 -22.67 8.96
N ILE A 517 1.62 -22.99 7.95
CA ILE A 517 0.33 -23.68 8.08
C ILE A 517 0.49 -25.20 8.21
N GLU A 518 1.55 -25.77 7.64
CA GLU A 518 1.75 -27.22 7.53
C GLU A 518 1.56 -27.92 8.89
N GLY A 519 0.53 -28.77 8.98
CA GLY A 519 0.22 -29.55 10.18
C GLY A 519 -0.42 -28.76 11.33
N THR A 520 -0.91 -27.54 11.10
CA THR A 520 -1.52 -26.69 12.14
C THR A 520 -2.97 -26.30 11.80
N ARG A 521 -3.61 -25.55 12.71
CA ARG A 521 -4.93 -24.92 12.50
C ARG A 521 -4.84 -23.51 11.90
N ALA A 522 -3.64 -23.07 11.51
CA ALA A 522 -3.48 -21.76 10.90
C ALA A 522 -4.04 -21.76 9.48
N GLU A 523 -4.59 -20.64 9.06
CA GLU A 523 -5.11 -20.42 7.71
C GLU A 523 -4.63 -19.07 7.23
N LEU A 524 -4.49 -18.90 5.92
CA LEU A 524 -4.14 -17.60 5.34
C LEU A 524 -5.11 -17.19 4.25
N ALA A 525 -5.24 -15.89 4.04
CA ALA A 525 -5.77 -15.32 2.81
C ALA A 525 -4.97 -14.07 2.43
N PHE A 526 -4.42 -14.08 1.21
CA PHE A 526 -3.65 -12.95 0.69
C PHE A 526 -4.27 -12.36 -0.57
N VAL A 527 -4.26 -11.03 -0.63
CA VAL A 527 -4.42 -10.32 -1.90
C VAL A 527 -3.14 -10.49 -2.72
N THR A 528 -3.29 -10.81 -4.00
CA THR A 528 -2.17 -11.11 -4.89
C THR A 528 -2.41 -10.62 -6.31
N THR A 529 -1.35 -10.47 -7.10
CA THR A 529 -1.49 -10.31 -8.56
C THR A 529 -2.14 -11.56 -9.14
N ASN A 530 -3.09 -11.38 -10.06
CA ASN A 530 -3.72 -12.52 -10.76
C ASN A 530 -2.71 -13.39 -11.53
N SER A 531 -1.51 -12.88 -11.82
CA SER A 531 -0.46 -13.61 -12.52
C SER A 531 0.06 -14.85 -11.77
N VAL A 532 -0.13 -14.94 -10.43
CA VAL A 532 0.31 -16.13 -9.66
C VAL A 532 -0.51 -17.37 -9.98
N SER A 533 -1.77 -17.20 -10.37
CA SER A 533 -2.69 -18.27 -10.75
C SER A 533 -2.78 -18.46 -12.28
N GLN A 534 -1.77 -17.98 -13.02
CA GLN A 534 -1.79 -17.99 -14.48
C GLN A 534 -0.46 -18.45 -15.08
N GLY A 535 -0.54 -19.03 -16.29
CA GLY A 535 0.63 -19.37 -17.09
C GLY A 535 1.64 -20.26 -16.37
N GLU A 536 2.93 -19.91 -16.46
CA GLU A 536 4.00 -20.71 -15.88
C GLU A 536 4.07 -20.64 -14.34
N HIS A 537 3.48 -19.62 -13.69
CA HIS A 537 3.58 -19.46 -12.24
C HIS A 537 2.90 -20.61 -11.49
N VAL A 538 1.79 -21.13 -12.05
CA VAL A 538 1.02 -22.20 -11.40
C VAL A 538 1.87 -23.44 -11.17
N GLY A 539 2.57 -23.91 -12.22
CA GLY A 539 3.48 -25.05 -12.13
C GLY A 539 4.75 -24.78 -11.32
N LEU A 540 5.09 -23.52 -11.07
CA LEU A 540 6.29 -23.14 -10.30
C LEU A 540 6.06 -23.02 -8.80
N MET A 541 4.82 -22.89 -8.32
CA MET A 541 4.51 -22.60 -6.92
C MET A 541 3.56 -23.63 -6.29
N PHE A 542 2.36 -23.80 -6.86
CA PHE A 542 1.30 -24.59 -6.24
C PHE A 542 1.64 -26.06 -5.99
N PRO A 543 2.42 -26.77 -6.84
CA PRO A 543 2.85 -28.13 -6.52
C PRO A 543 3.53 -28.25 -5.16
N MET A 544 4.40 -27.29 -4.79
CA MET A 544 5.10 -27.30 -3.50
C MET A 544 4.16 -27.06 -2.32
N ILE A 545 3.08 -26.33 -2.53
CA ILE A 545 2.05 -26.06 -1.52
C ILE A 545 1.16 -27.29 -1.34
N PHE A 546 0.59 -27.80 -2.44
CA PHE A 546 -0.36 -28.92 -2.40
C PHE A 546 0.28 -30.23 -1.91
N THR A 547 1.58 -30.46 -2.15
CA THR A 547 2.28 -31.64 -1.61
C THR A 547 2.32 -31.70 -0.08
N LYS A 548 2.06 -30.59 0.62
CA LYS A 548 1.99 -30.51 2.08
C LYS A 548 0.62 -30.89 2.66
N GLY A 549 -0.33 -31.28 1.81
CA GLY A 549 -1.72 -31.51 2.23
C GLY A 549 -2.50 -30.22 2.47
N ILE A 550 -2.01 -29.10 1.92
CA ILE A 550 -2.67 -27.80 1.95
C ILE A 550 -3.57 -27.67 0.71
N GLU A 551 -4.74 -27.07 0.89
CA GLU A 551 -5.70 -26.77 -0.17
C GLU A 551 -6.05 -25.28 -0.22
N ILE A 552 -6.65 -24.83 -1.31
CA ILE A 552 -7.29 -23.51 -1.39
C ILE A 552 -8.72 -23.64 -0.84
N GLY A 553 -9.01 -22.96 0.28
CA GLY A 553 -10.33 -23.01 0.92
C GLY A 553 -11.36 -22.14 0.19
N PHE A 554 -10.92 -20.97 -0.29
CA PHE A 554 -11.70 -20.07 -1.11
C PHE A 554 -10.79 -19.20 -1.98
N ALA A 555 -11.32 -18.64 -3.05
CA ALA A 555 -10.60 -17.63 -3.81
C ALA A 555 -11.54 -16.63 -4.50
N TYR A 556 -11.15 -15.36 -4.53
CA TYR A 556 -11.70 -14.38 -5.47
C TYR A 556 -10.85 -14.40 -6.73
N THR A 557 -11.48 -14.65 -7.87
CA THR A 557 -10.82 -14.58 -9.18
C THR A 557 -10.47 -13.13 -9.56
N SER A 558 -9.93 -12.91 -10.76
CA SER A 558 -9.44 -11.59 -11.20
C SER A 558 -10.48 -10.47 -11.06
N PHE A 559 -10.19 -9.44 -10.26
CA PHE A 559 -10.97 -8.20 -10.18
C PHE A 559 -10.05 -6.96 -10.20
N LYS A 560 -10.61 -5.80 -10.55
CA LYS A 560 -9.85 -4.53 -10.59
C LYS A 560 -9.64 -4.00 -9.18
N TRP A 561 -8.40 -3.62 -8.89
CA TRP A 561 -8.07 -2.89 -7.68
C TRP A 561 -8.39 -1.41 -7.81
N GLU A 562 -9.31 -0.93 -6.98
CA GLU A 562 -9.64 0.50 -6.85
C GLU A 562 -9.35 0.96 -5.40
N ASN A 563 -8.63 2.07 -5.27
CA ASN A 563 -8.45 2.78 -4.01
C ASN A 563 -9.00 4.22 -4.12
N ASN A 564 -9.28 4.84 -2.98
CA ASN A 564 -9.76 6.22 -2.92
C ASN A 564 -8.64 7.26 -3.13
N ALA A 565 -7.44 6.85 -3.56
CA ALA A 565 -6.31 7.77 -3.74
C ALA A 565 -6.34 8.45 -5.12
N LYS A 566 -5.76 9.66 -5.21
CA LYS A 566 -5.75 10.52 -6.42
C LYS A 566 -5.20 9.87 -7.70
N ARG A 567 -4.50 8.74 -7.63
CA ARG A 567 -3.95 7.99 -8.79
C ARG A 567 -4.15 6.49 -8.56
N ASN A 568 -5.28 5.97 -9.00
CA ASN A 568 -5.56 4.53 -9.02
C ASN A 568 -4.54 3.81 -9.91
N ALA A 569 -3.69 2.97 -9.30
CA ALA A 569 -2.96 1.96 -10.03
C ALA A 569 -3.98 0.85 -10.36
N GLY A 570 -4.52 0.86 -11.58
CA GLY A 570 -5.51 -0.12 -12.06
C GLY A 570 -4.87 -1.50 -12.26
N VAL A 571 -4.45 -2.15 -11.18
CA VAL A 571 -3.88 -3.50 -11.19
C VAL A 571 -5.01 -4.51 -11.04
N THR A 572 -4.96 -5.60 -11.80
CA THR A 572 -5.89 -6.73 -11.61
C THR A 572 -5.33 -7.67 -10.55
N VAL A 573 -6.12 -7.94 -9.52
CA VAL A 573 -5.74 -8.75 -8.36
C VAL A 573 -6.66 -9.96 -8.20
N ALA A 574 -6.25 -10.89 -7.35
CA ALA A 574 -7.03 -12.02 -6.85
C ALA A 574 -6.89 -12.10 -5.32
N VAL A 575 -7.76 -12.83 -4.65
CA VAL A 575 -7.59 -13.23 -3.24
C VAL A 575 -7.53 -14.75 -3.20
N ILE A 576 -6.50 -15.30 -2.56
CA ILE A 576 -6.31 -16.75 -2.48
C ILE A 576 -6.11 -17.13 -1.02
N SER A 577 -6.94 -18.03 -0.52
CA SER A 577 -6.74 -18.63 0.80
C SER A 577 -6.02 -19.96 0.74
N LEU A 578 -5.30 -20.30 1.81
CA LEU A 578 -4.70 -21.62 2.01
C LEU A 578 -5.03 -22.11 3.42
N ARG A 579 -5.37 -23.40 3.51
CA ARG A 579 -5.64 -24.11 4.77
C ARG A 579 -5.22 -25.57 4.66
N MET A 580 -5.06 -26.25 5.78
CA MET A 580 -4.93 -27.71 5.78
C MET A 580 -6.20 -28.36 5.22
N ALA A 581 -6.04 -29.36 4.35
CA ALA A 581 -7.16 -30.00 3.67
C ALA A 581 -8.17 -30.60 4.67
N ARG A 582 -9.45 -30.28 4.47
CA ARG A 582 -10.56 -30.74 5.32
C ARG A 582 -11.87 -30.83 4.53
N THR A 583 -12.91 -31.37 5.15
CA THR A 583 -14.19 -31.66 4.49
C THR A 583 -15.14 -30.46 4.37
N GLU A 584 -14.75 -29.30 4.87
CA GLU A 584 -15.54 -28.07 4.76
C GLU A 584 -15.69 -27.61 3.30
N PRO A 585 -16.81 -26.96 2.95
CA PRO A 585 -17.02 -26.48 1.60
C PRO A 585 -15.94 -25.49 1.16
N LYS A 586 -15.75 -25.40 -0.15
CA LYS A 586 -14.87 -24.43 -0.80
C LYS A 586 -15.67 -23.48 -1.66
N TYR A 587 -15.21 -22.24 -1.77
CA TYR A 587 -15.94 -21.20 -2.49
C TYR A 587 -15.06 -20.45 -3.49
N LEU A 588 -15.55 -20.33 -4.71
CA LEU A 588 -15.02 -19.41 -5.72
C LEU A 588 -15.92 -18.18 -5.79
N TYR A 589 -15.29 -17.02 -5.73
CA TYR A 589 -15.96 -15.74 -5.87
C TYR A 589 -15.57 -15.11 -7.21
N THR A 590 -16.58 -14.80 -8.01
CA THR A 590 -16.42 -14.17 -9.33
C THR A 590 -17.41 -13.03 -9.45
N GLU A 591 -16.90 -11.80 -9.64
CA GLU A 591 -17.73 -10.58 -9.61
C GLU A 591 -18.52 -10.49 -8.29
N ASP A 592 -19.82 -10.75 -8.33
CA ASP A 592 -20.73 -10.74 -7.18
C ASP A 592 -21.35 -12.13 -6.88
N LEU A 593 -20.82 -13.19 -7.48
CA LEU A 593 -21.30 -14.56 -7.30
C LEU A 593 -20.38 -15.36 -6.37
N GLN A 594 -21.01 -16.15 -5.49
CA GLN A 594 -20.38 -17.20 -4.70
C GLN A 594 -20.75 -18.56 -5.29
N ILE A 595 -19.73 -19.33 -5.68
CA ILE A 595 -19.89 -20.64 -6.34
C ILE A 595 -19.22 -21.69 -5.46
N THR A 596 -19.95 -22.73 -5.07
CA THR A 596 -19.36 -23.88 -4.37
C THR A 596 -18.48 -24.69 -5.33
N ALA A 597 -17.30 -25.10 -4.86
CA ALA A 597 -16.35 -25.91 -5.63
C ALA A 597 -15.99 -27.20 -4.90
N ASP A 598 -15.79 -28.29 -5.63
CA ASP A 598 -15.28 -29.55 -5.07
C ASP A 598 -13.77 -29.45 -4.77
N ASN A 599 -13.02 -28.82 -5.68
CA ASN A 599 -11.61 -28.52 -5.48
C ASN A 599 -11.18 -27.26 -6.22
N ILE A 600 -10.57 -26.30 -5.52
CA ILE A 600 -9.98 -25.12 -6.16
C ILE A 600 -8.52 -25.40 -6.50
N ASN A 601 -8.20 -25.47 -7.79
CA ASN A 601 -6.83 -25.70 -8.26
C ASN A 601 -6.00 -24.42 -8.34
N GLY A 602 -4.72 -24.54 -8.72
CA GLY A 602 -3.81 -23.40 -8.82
C GLY A 602 -4.16 -22.37 -9.91
N TYR A 603 -5.13 -22.66 -10.79
CA TYR A 603 -5.69 -21.72 -11.77
C TYR A 603 -6.95 -21.01 -11.25
N LEU A 604 -7.33 -21.24 -9.98
CA LEU A 604 -8.55 -20.75 -9.35
C LEU A 604 -9.83 -21.23 -10.05
N ALA A 605 -9.80 -22.49 -10.51
CA ALA A 605 -10.93 -23.15 -11.13
C ALA A 605 -11.34 -24.39 -10.33
N ASP A 606 -12.62 -24.75 -10.42
CA ASP A 606 -13.12 -26.00 -9.87
C ASP A 606 -12.66 -27.18 -10.74
N GLY A 607 -11.81 -28.04 -10.18
CA GLY A 607 -11.26 -29.18 -10.89
C GLY A 607 -9.97 -29.72 -10.28
N PRO A 608 -9.38 -30.77 -10.87
CA PRO A 608 -8.17 -31.40 -10.35
C PRO A 608 -6.96 -30.46 -10.32
N ASN A 609 -5.99 -30.76 -9.43
CA ASN A 609 -4.72 -30.04 -9.27
C ASN A 609 -3.71 -30.33 -10.39
N VAL A 610 -4.15 -30.16 -11.65
CA VAL A 610 -3.31 -30.32 -12.84
C VAL A 610 -2.47 -29.07 -13.02
N VAL A 611 -1.20 -29.24 -13.38
CA VAL A 611 -0.29 -28.13 -13.62
C VAL A 611 0.37 -28.22 -14.98
N MET A 612 0.45 -27.09 -15.69
CA MET A 612 1.15 -27.01 -16.97
C MET A 612 2.62 -26.68 -16.76
N GLU A 613 3.48 -27.68 -16.94
CA GLU A 613 4.92 -27.46 -16.96
C GLU A 613 5.38 -26.80 -18.26
N ARG A 614 6.49 -26.06 -18.17
CA ARG A 614 7.10 -25.43 -19.34
C ARG A 614 7.70 -26.49 -20.26
N ARG A 615 7.19 -26.59 -21.49
CA ARG A 615 7.68 -27.53 -22.50
C ARG A 615 8.40 -26.83 -23.65
N LYS A 616 9.48 -27.44 -24.14
CA LYS A 616 10.19 -26.98 -25.37
C LYS A 616 9.59 -27.56 -26.66
N LYS A 617 8.94 -28.72 -26.57
CA LYS A 617 8.34 -29.45 -27.69
C LYS A 617 6.87 -29.77 -27.38
N PRO A 618 5.99 -29.82 -28.39
CA PRO A 618 4.61 -30.22 -28.20
C PRO A 618 4.46 -31.59 -27.56
N LEU A 619 3.39 -31.75 -26.77
CA LEU A 619 3.01 -33.02 -26.17
C LEU A 619 2.64 -34.06 -27.23
N SER A 620 1.89 -33.62 -28.25
CA SER A 620 1.55 -34.44 -29.43
C SER A 620 2.64 -34.33 -30.50
N ALA A 621 3.22 -35.47 -30.90
CA ALA A 621 4.25 -35.52 -31.94
C ALA A 621 3.74 -35.12 -33.35
N GLN A 622 2.41 -35.05 -33.55
CA GLN A 622 1.83 -34.62 -34.82
C GLN A 622 1.83 -33.10 -34.99
N LEU A 623 1.87 -32.35 -33.88
CA LEU A 623 1.92 -30.89 -33.92
C LEU A 623 3.32 -30.42 -34.35
N PRO A 624 3.43 -29.52 -35.35
CA PRO A 624 4.70 -28.93 -35.71
C PRO A 624 5.22 -28.03 -34.59
N ASP A 625 6.52 -27.74 -34.60
CA ASP A 625 7.13 -26.83 -33.63
C ASP A 625 6.58 -25.40 -33.80
N MET A 626 6.13 -24.81 -32.70
CA MET A 626 5.87 -23.38 -32.62
C MET A 626 7.05 -22.69 -31.94
N VAL A 627 7.60 -21.68 -32.60
CA VAL A 627 8.77 -20.94 -32.14
C VAL A 627 8.41 -19.52 -31.77
N PHE A 628 9.18 -18.96 -30.84
CA PHE A 628 9.12 -17.55 -30.50
C PHE A 628 9.59 -16.69 -31.69
N GLY A 629 8.93 -15.58 -32.00
CA GLY A 629 9.29 -14.72 -33.13
C GLY A 629 10.71 -14.14 -33.06
N SER A 630 11.18 -13.61 -34.19
CA SER A 630 12.53 -13.04 -34.30
C SER A 630 12.61 -11.70 -33.55
N MET A 631 13.59 -11.56 -32.65
CA MET A 631 13.75 -10.38 -31.78
C MET A 631 14.98 -9.55 -32.18
N PRO A 632 14.81 -8.29 -32.58
CA PRO A 632 15.92 -7.47 -33.07
C PRO A 632 16.82 -6.91 -31.94
N ARG A 633 16.27 -6.39 -30.84
CA ARG A 633 17.02 -5.60 -29.81
C ARG A 633 17.97 -4.58 -30.45
N ASP A 634 17.40 -3.69 -31.23
CA ASP A 634 18.08 -2.87 -32.24
C ASP A 634 18.09 -1.37 -31.94
N GLY A 635 17.45 -0.92 -30.85
CA GLY A 635 17.29 0.50 -30.57
C GLY A 635 16.54 1.26 -31.69
N GLY A 636 15.74 0.54 -32.51
CA GLY A 636 15.03 1.08 -33.67
C GLY A 636 15.86 1.19 -34.96
N GLY A 637 17.01 0.53 -35.06
CA GLY A 637 17.85 0.57 -36.27
C GLY A 637 17.59 -0.53 -37.30
N LEU A 638 16.96 -1.65 -36.95
CA LEU A 638 16.67 -2.75 -37.89
C LEU A 638 15.22 -2.77 -38.36
N LEU A 639 14.32 -2.12 -37.64
CA LEU A 639 12.92 -1.97 -38.02
C LEU A 639 12.71 -0.68 -38.82
N LEU A 640 11.82 -0.72 -39.81
CA LEU A 640 11.54 0.35 -40.75
C LEU A 640 10.03 0.59 -40.86
N SER A 641 9.63 1.85 -40.89
CA SER A 641 8.31 2.27 -41.38
C SER A 641 8.21 2.15 -42.90
N PRO A 642 7.00 2.22 -43.49
CA PRO A 642 6.83 2.25 -44.95
C PRO A 642 7.59 3.41 -45.61
N ASP A 643 7.54 4.60 -45.01
CA ASP A 643 8.26 5.79 -45.50
C ASP A 643 9.78 5.59 -45.43
N GLU A 644 10.28 5.03 -44.32
CA GLU A 644 11.71 4.74 -44.15
C GLU A 644 12.21 3.70 -45.14
N ARG A 645 11.39 2.70 -45.46
CA ARG A 645 11.66 1.72 -46.52
C ARG A 645 11.75 2.42 -47.87
N GLN A 646 10.76 3.23 -48.22
CA GLN A 646 10.71 3.89 -49.53
C GLN A 646 11.91 4.82 -49.71
N GLN A 647 12.19 5.66 -48.72
CA GLN A 647 13.37 6.53 -48.72
C GLN A 647 14.67 5.75 -48.84
N MET A 648 14.78 4.57 -48.23
CA MET A 648 15.98 3.76 -48.32
C MET A 648 16.19 3.20 -49.74
N ILE A 649 15.12 2.73 -50.38
CA ILE A 649 15.15 2.20 -51.75
C ILE A 649 15.43 3.32 -52.77
N ASP A 650 14.82 4.50 -52.58
CA ASP A 650 15.02 5.66 -53.46
C ASP A 650 16.46 6.17 -53.41
N ASN A 651 17.09 6.14 -52.23
CA ASN A 651 18.49 6.54 -52.07
C ASN A 651 19.47 5.51 -52.62
N ASP A 652 19.21 4.22 -52.42
CA ASP A 652 20.02 3.14 -52.96
C ASP A 652 19.15 1.90 -53.25
N PRO A 653 18.85 1.60 -54.54
CA PRO A 653 18.03 0.47 -54.91
C PRO A 653 18.58 -0.90 -54.46
N GLN A 654 19.89 -1.03 -54.21
CA GLN A 654 20.49 -2.27 -53.72
C GLN A 654 20.06 -2.62 -52.30
N SER A 655 19.53 -1.65 -51.54
CA SER A 655 18.98 -1.88 -50.20
C SER A 655 17.78 -2.83 -50.21
N GLY A 656 17.01 -2.86 -51.31
CA GLY A 656 15.77 -3.64 -51.42
C GLY A 656 15.97 -5.14 -51.17
N GLN A 657 17.12 -5.70 -51.53
CA GLN A 657 17.43 -7.13 -51.30
C GLN A 657 17.55 -7.51 -49.82
N PHE A 658 17.77 -6.52 -48.94
CA PHE A 658 17.88 -6.71 -47.49
C PHE A 658 16.60 -6.34 -46.74
N ILE A 659 15.55 -5.90 -47.44
CA ILE A 659 14.30 -5.47 -46.80
C ILE A 659 13.27 -6.60 -46.90
N LYS A 660 12.72 -7.02 -45.77
CA LYS A 660 11.60 -7.96 -45.70
C LYS A 660 10.42 -7.34 -44.97
N ARG A 661 9.21 -7.85 -45.22
CA ARG A 661 8.02 -7.48 -44.43
C ARG A 661 8.21 -8.01 -43.01
N PHE A 662 7.82 -7.24 -42.01
CA PHE A 662 7.94 -7.61 -40.61
C PHE A 662 6.55 -7.52 -39.96
N MET A 663 6.06 -8.65 -39.45
CA MET A 663 4.73 -8.70 -38.82
C MET A 663 4.81 -9.16 -37.38
N GLY A 664 4.32 -8.32 -36.47
CA GLY A 664 4.06 -8.65 -35.08
C GLY A 664 2.56 -8.72 -34.78
N THR A 665 2.23 -8.73 -33.49
CA THR A 665 0.84 -8.73 -33.00
C THR A 665 0.05 -7.51 -33.50
N SER A 666 0.62 -6.31 -33.44
CA SER A 666 -0.11 -5.10 -33.84
C SER A 666 -0.34 -5.06 -35.35
N GLU A 667 0.67 -5.43 -36.13
CA GLU A 667 0.59 -5.43 -37.59
C GLU A 667 -0.44 -6.44 -38.11
N VAL A 668 -0.53 -7.64 -37.50
CA VAL A 668 -1.54 -8.64 -37.93
C VAL A 668 -2.96 -8.30 -37.46
N ILE A 669 -3.13 -7.67 -36.30
CA ILE A 669 -4.47 -7.34 -35.78
C ILE A 669 -5.04 -6.11 -36.49
N ASN A 670 -4.23 -5.06 -36.67
CA ASN A 670 -4.70 -3.75 -37.15
C ASN A 670 -4.36 -3.48 -38.62
N ASP A 671 -3.93 -4.50 -39.36
CA ASP A 671 -3.45 -4.41 -40.75
C ASP A 671 -2.35 -3.34 -40.96
N GLY A 672 -1.36 -3.34 -40.07
CA GLY A 672 -0.24 -2.40 -40.10
C GLY A 672 0.87 -2.82 -41.05
N GLU A 673 1.45 -1.86 -41.76
CA GLU A 673 2.66 -2.08 -42.56
C GLU A 673 3.94 -1.79 -41.78
N ARG A 674 4.84 -2.78 -41.75
CA ARG A 674 6.17 -2.64 -41.15
C ARG A 674 7.17 -3.52 -41.86
N TYR A 675 8.41 -3.07 -41.88
CA TYR A 675 9.51 -3.75 -42.57
C TYR A 675 10.71 -3.89 -41.66
N CYS A 676 11.65 -4.76 -42.05
CA CYS A 676 12.92 -4.89 -41.36
C CYS A 676 14.09 -5.10 -42.31
N LEU A 677 15.27 -4.71 -41.86
CA LEU A 677 16.54 -5.10 -42.46
C LEU A 677 16.90 -6.53 -42.03
N TRP A 678 16.80 -7.46 -42.98
CA TRP A 678 17.18 -8.85 -42.81
C TRP A 678 18.47 -9.15 -43.57
N ILE A 679 19.60 -9.03 -42.89
CA ILE A 679 20.94 -9.13 -43.49
C ILE A 679 21.59 -10.44 -43.04
N PRO A 680 21.78 -11.44 -43.93
CA PRO A 680 22.53 -12.64 -43.61
C PRO A 680 24.01 -12.33 -43.34
N ASP A 681 24.67 -13.11 -42.48
CA ASP A 681 26.05 -12.85 -42.05
C ASP A 681 27.04 -12.70 -43.22
N GLY A 682 26.86 -13.49 -44.28
CA GLY A 682 27.71 -13.43 -45.49
C GLY A 682 27.59 -12.13 -46.30
N PHE A 683 26.54 -11.33 -46.08
CA PHE A 683 26.28 -10.08 -46.79
C PHE A 683 26.49 -8.83 -45.94
N ALA A 684 26.98 -8.97 -44.70
CA ALA A 684 27.16 -7.84 -43.79
C ALA A 684 28.07 -6.74 -44.36
N ALA A 685 29.17 -7.12 -45.05
CA ALA A 685 30.07 -6.17 -45.68
C ALA A 685 29.40 -5.40 -46.84
N THR A 686 28.61 -6.09 -47.66
CA THR A 686 27.83 -5.49 -48.76
C THR A 686 26.74 -4.57 -48.22
N ALA A 687 26.07 -4.96 -47.14
CA ALA A 687 25.08 -4.11 -46.49
C ALA A 687 25.72 -2.85 -45.87
N LEU A 688 26.93 -2.95 -45.34
CA LEU A 688 27.70 -1.81 -44.80
C LEU A 688 28.19 -0.84 -45.88
N SER A 689 28.33 -1.25 -47.14
CA SER A 689 28.63 -0.30 -48.23
C SER A 689 27.45 0.57 -48.61
N ILE A 690 26.23 0.22 -48.19
CA ILE A 690 25.01 1.00 -48.44
C ILE A 690 24.86 2.01 -47.31
N ALA A 691 25.11 3.29 -47.59
CA ALA A 691 25.19 4.34 -46.57
C ALA A 691 23.95 4.45 -45.64
N PRO A 692 22.69 4.39 -46.16
CA PRO A 692 21.50 4.36 -45.31
C PRO A 692 21.43 3.18 -44.34
N ILE A 693 21.95 2.01 -44.73
CA ILE A 693 22.00 0.82 -43.88
C ILE A 693 23.12 0.96 -42.85
N ALA A 694 24.31 1.38 -43.27
CA ALA A 694 25.47 1.56 -42.40
C ALA A 694 25.18 2.49 -41.20
N SER A 695 24.50 3.62 -41.45
CA SER A 695 24.08 4.57 -40.41
C SER A 695 23.19 3.90 -39.35
N ARG A 696 22.20 3.11 -39.80
CA ARG A 696 21.31 2.36 -38.91
C ARG A 696 22.06 1.28 -38.12
N LEU A 697 22.97 0.54 -38.75
CA LEU A 697 23.78 -0.47 -38.07
C LEU A 697 24.72 0.14 -37.02
N ALA A 698 25.27 1.33 -37.25
CA ALA A 698 26.07 2.05 -36.26
C ALA A 698 25.24 2.36 -35.00
N ARG A 699 24.00 2.85 -35.18
CA ARG A 699 23.05 3.08 -34.07
C ARG A 699 22.73 1.79 -33.31
N VAL A 700 22.52 0.67 -34.02
CA VAL A 700 22.29 -0.64 -33.38
C VAL A 700 23.48 -1.05 -32.52
N ALA A 701 24.70 -0.91 -33.03
CA ALA A 701 25.92 -1.24 -32.30
C ALA A 701 26.06 -0.40 -31.03
N GLU A 702 25.85 0.92 -31.16
CA GLU A 702 25.91 1.87 -30.05
C GLU A 702 24.90 1.51 -28.95
N GLU A 703 23.62 1.35 -29.30
CA GLU A 703 22.56 1.06 -28.32
C GLU A 703 22.75 -0.30 -27.64
N ARG A 704 23.19 -1.32 -28.38
CA ARG A 704 23.51 -2.62 -27.79
C ARG A 704 24.68 -2.53 -26.82
N SER A 705 25.73 -1.77 -27.14
CA SER A 705 26.91 -1.62 -26.29
C SER A 705 26.60 -1.01 -24.92
N LYS A 706 25.56 -0.16 -24.84
CA LYS A 706 25.09 0.47 -23.60
C LYS A 706 24.22 -0.46 -22.73
N SER A 707 23.86 -1.65 -23.21
CA SER A 707 22.93 -2.55 -22.50
C SER A 707 23.56 -3.17 -21.25
N LYS A 708 22.83 -3.15 -20.14
CA LYS A 708 23.22 -3.85 -18.89
C LYS A 708 23.26 -5.37 -19.04
N ALA A 709 22.54 -5.93 -20.02
CA ALA A 709 22.53 -7.36 -20.27
C ALA A 709 23.73 -7.75 -21.14
N ALA A 710 24.69 -8.49 -20.58
CA ALA A 710 25.90 -8.92 -21.29
C ALA A 710 25.59 -9.64 -22.62
N SER A 711 24.49 -10.42 -22.67
CA SER A 711 24.04 -11.08 -23.89
C SER A 711 23.63 -10.11 -25.00
N THR A 712 23.06 -8.95 -24.66
CA THR A 712 22.73 -7.91 -25.65
C THR A 712 23.98 -7.13 -26.05
N ALA A 713 24.83 -6.78 -25.08
CA ALA A 713 26.06 -6.02 -25.33
C ALA A 713 27.02 -6.76 -26.28
N ALA A 714 27.13 -8.09 -26.16
CA ALA A 714 27.95 -8.90 -27.06
C ALA A 714 27.52 -8.79 -28.54
N TYR A 715 26.22 -8.61 -28.81
CA TYR A 715 25.66 -8.45 -30.15
C TYR A 715 25.89 -7.05 -30.76
N ALA A 716 26.53 -6.13 -30.03
CA ALA A 716 27.01 -4.87 -30.61
C ALA A 716 28.05 -5.11 -31.72
N SER A 717 28.80 -6.22 -31.64
CA SER A 717 29.77 -6.65 -32.66
C SER A 717 29.13 -7.19 -33.94
N GLN A 718 27.83 -7.49 -33.91
CA GLN A 718 27.05 -8.03 -35.04
C GLN A 718 25.75 -7.21 -35.22
N PRO A 719 25.87 -5.90 -35.52
CA PRO A 719 24.71 -5.00 -35.54
C PRO A 719 23.70 -5.33 -36.63
N HIS A 720 24.13 -5.98 -37.71
CA HIS A 720 23.27 -6.42 -38.82
C HIS A 720 22.34 -7.57 -38.44
N ARG A 721 22.65 -8.30 -37.36
CA ARG A 721 21.96 -9.54 -36.98
C ARG A 721 20.90 -9.27 -35.91
N PHE A 722 19.75 -9.94 -36.01
CA PHE A 722 18.77 -10.04 -34.93
C PHE A 722 19.33 -10.90 -33.77
N VAL A 723 18.98 -10.57 -32.52
CA VAL A 723 19.49 -11.32 -31.35
C VAL A 723 18.81 -12.69 -31.22
N GLN A 724 17.52 -12.80 -31.56
CA GLN A 724 16.81 -14.06 -31.71
C GLN A 724 16.37 -14.20 -33.17
N ILE A 725 16.77 -15.30 -33.82
CA ILE A 725 16.38 -15.61 -35.20
C ILE A 725 15.56 -16.89 -35.19
N SER A 726 14.33 -16.77 -35.67
CA SER A 726 13.43 -17.90 -35.87
C SER A 726 12.91 -18.00 -37.30
N TYR A 727 13.12 -16.94 -38.11
CA TYR A 727 12.60 -16.84 -39.48
C TYR A 727 13.11 -17.96 -40.39
N LYS A 728 12.17 -18.54 -41.14
CA LYS A 728 12.42 -19.40 -42.30
C LYS A 728 11.65 -18.84 -43.50
N PRO A 729 12.23 -18.92 -44.72
CA PRO A 729 11.56 -18.48 -45.94
C PRO A 729 10.53 -19.52 -46.41
N THR A 730 9.49 -19.75 -45.60
CA THR A 730 8.39 -20.69 -45.85
C THR A 730 7.07 -20.02 -45.53
N GLU A 731 5.96 -20.60 -45.98
CA GLU A 731 4.65 -20.25 -45.40
C GLU A 731 4.67 -20.46 -43.89
N SER A 732 3.98 -19.58 -43.16
CA SER A 732 3.95 -19.60 -41.70
C SER A 732 2.60 -19.18 -41.13
N ILE A 733 2.26 -19.74 -39.96
CA ILE A 733 1.14 -19.26 -39.15
C ILE A 733 1.69 -18.29 -38.11
N ILE A 734 1.20 -17.06 -38.10
CA ILE A 734 1.48 -16.08 -37.06
C ILE A 734 0.44 -16.18 -35.94
N VAL A 735 0.92 -16.28 -34.72
CA VAL A 735 0.12 -16.44 -33.50
C VAL A 735 0.42 -15.26 -32.57
N PRO A 736 -0.43 -14.22 -32.51
CA PRO A 736 -0.24 -13.07 -31.64
C PRO A 736 -0.06 -13.50 -30.19
N ARG A 737 0.88 -12.87 -29.49
CA ARG A 737 1.10 -13.13 -28.06
C ARG A 737 0.15 -12.35 -27.18
N HIS A 738 -0.44 -11.27 -27.67
CA HIS A 738 -1.35 -10.44 -26.92
C HIS A 738 -2.64 -10.25 -27.71
N SER A 739 -3.78 -10.49 -27.08
CA SER A 739 -5.10 -10.21 -27.67
C SER A 739 -6.06 -9.76 -26.59
N SER A 740 -7.05 -8.95 -26.97
CA SER A 740 -8.18 -8.66 -26.11
C SER A 740 -8.90 -9.95 -25.75
N GLU A 741 -9.24 -10.05 -24.47
CA GLU A 741 -10.07 -11.07 -23.85
C GLU A 741 -11.51 -11.07 -24.34
N ARG A 742 -12.02 -9.94 -24.85
CA ARG A 742 -13.37 -9.83 -25.43
C ARG A 742 -13.54 -10.74 -26.64
N ARG A 743 -12.49 -10.92 -27.45
CA ARG A 743 -12.58 -11.69 -28.69
C ARG A 743 -12.83 -13.15 -28.39
N LYS A 744 -13.82 -13.76 -29.05
CA LYS A 744 -14.12 -15.19 -28.92
C LYS A 744 -12.98 -16.08 -29.44
N TYR A 745 -12.33 -15.66 -30.52
CA TYR A 745 -11.15 -16.31 -31.09
C TYR A 745 -9.99 -15.31 -31.20
N ILE A 746 -8.78 -15.76 -30.89
CA ILE A 746 -7.57 -14.96 -31.12
C ILE A 746 -7.31 -14.94 -32.64
N PRO A 747 -7.18 -13.77 -33.27
CA PRO A 747 -6.98 -13.69 -34.72
C PRO A 747 -5.57 -14.15 -35.10
N PHE A 748 -5.43 -15.41 -35.47
CA PHE A 748 -4.21 -15.95 -36.08
C PHE A 748 -4.16 -15.64 -37.58
N GLY A 749 -2.96 -15.45 -38.13
CA GLY A 749 -2.75 -15.12 -39.54
C GLY A 749 -1.98 -16.21 -40.28
N TYR A 750 -2.13 -16.26 -41.60
CA TYR A 750 -1.36 -17.11 -42.50
C TYR A 750 -0.49 -16.20 -43.39
N LEU A 751 0.82 -16.40 -43.38
CA LEU A 751 1.81 -15.50 -43.98
C LEU A 751 2.68 -16.23 -45.01
N GLY A 752 3.04 -15.53 -46.07
CA GLY A 752 3.95 -16.02 -47.11
C GLY A 752 5.44 -16.00 -46.70
N PRO A 753 6.31 -16.60 -47.53
CA PRO A 753 7.74 -16.82 -47.22
C PRO A 753 8.56 -15.55 -47.06
N GLU A 754 8.11 -14.40 -47.57
CA GLU A 754 8.85 -13.14 -47.51
C GLU A 754 8.60 -12.32 -46.23
N THR A 755 7.85 -12.86 -45.27
CA THR A 755 7.47 -12.15 -44.05
C THR A 755 8.20 -12.70 -42.82
N VAL A 756 8.90 -11.82 -42.11
CA VAL A 756 9.56 -12.12 -40.84
C VAL A 756 8.54 -11.91 -39.71
N VAL A 757 8.29 -12.97 -38.93
CA VAL A 757 7.45 -12.87 -37.73
C VAL A 757 8.26 -12.32 -36.55
N GLY A 758 7.78 -11.22 -35.96
CA GLY A 758 8.40 -10.53 -34.83
C GLY A 758 8.11 -11.16 -33.46
N ASP A 759 8.90 -10.78 -32.46
CA ASP A 759 8.88 -11.34 -31.10
C ASP A 759 7.63 -11.00 -30.27
N SER A 760 6.81 -10.06 -30.75
CA SER A 760 5.47 -9.83 -30.23
C SER A 760 4.48 -10.93 -30.64
N ALA A 761 4.85 -11.87 -31.52
CA ALA A 761 4.08 -13.05 -31.92
C ALA A 761 4.91 -14.35 -31.80
N ASN A 762 4.25 -15.49 -31.92
CA ASN A 762 4.88 -16.79 -32.18
C ASN A 762 4.65 -17.19 -33.64
N ALA A 763 5.45 -18.12 -34.15
CA ALA A 763 5.37 -18.59 -35.52
C ALA A 763 5.38 -20.13 -35.57
N VAL A 764 4.55 -20.69 -36.45
CA VAL A 764 4.67 -22.07 -36.92
C VAL A 764 5.13 -21.98 -38.38
N TYR A 765 6.39 -22.31 -38.64
CA TYR A 765 6.92 -22.41 -40.00
C TYR A 765 6.57 -23.76 -40.62
N ASP A 766 6.76 -23.87 -41.94
CA ASP A 766 6.34 -25.04 -42.70
C ASP A 766 4.82 -25.30 -42.47
N ALA A 767 4.05 -24.21 -42.52
CA ALA A 767 2.67 -24.17 -42.09
C ALA A 767 1.82 -25.22 -42.80
N LYS A 768 0.95 -25.88 -42.02
CA LYS A 768 -0.03 -26.83 -42.55
C LYS A 768 -1.42 -26.30 -42.21
N PRO A 769 -2.34 -26.12 -43.18
CA PRO A 769 -3.64 -25.52 -42.92
C PRO A 769 -4.48 -26.23 -41.84
N TRP A 770 -4.37 -27.55 -41.71
CA TRP A 770 -5.07 -28.27 -40.63
C TRP A 770 -4.65 -27.81 -39.22
N VAL A 771 -3.40 -27.36 -39.03
CA VAL A 771 -2.93 -26.78 -37.75
C VAL A 771 -3.61 -25.45 -37.50
N PHE A 772 -3.80 -24.64 -38.55
CA PHE A 772 -4.52 -23.38 -38.47
C PHE A 772 -5.96 -23.60 -38.00
N ALA A 773 -6.68 -24.60 -38.54
CA ALA A 773 -8.02 -24.95 -38.06
C ALA A 773 -8.05 -25.33 -36.57
N LEU A 774 -7.12 -26.17 -36.11
CA LEU A 774 -7.05 -26.54 -34.69
C LEU A 774 -6.83 -25.32 -33.80
N LEU A 775 -5.88 -24.47 -34.17
CA LEU A 775 -5.56 -23.26 -33.43
C LEU A 775 -6.75 -22.28 -33.40
N MET A 776 -7.55 -22.23 -34.46
CA MET A 776 -8.71 -21.35 -34.57
C MET A 776 -10.00 -21.91 -33.97
N SER A 777 -9.94 -23.08 -33.34
CA SER A 777 -11.09 -23.75 -32.72
C SER A 777 -11.39 -23.22 -31.32
N ARG A 778 -12.65 -23.31 -30.90
CA ARG A 778 -13.12 -23.02 -29.55
C ARG A 778 -12.44 -23.91 -28.53
N MET A 779 -12.18 -25.18 -28.86
CA MET A 779 -11.42 -26.11 -28.01
C MET A 779 -10.05 -25.54 -27.62
N HIS A 780 -9.30 -25.04 -28.61
CA HIS A 780 -8.00 -24.43 -28.36
C HIS A 780 -8.10 -23.08 -27.64
N MET A 781 -9.16 -22.30 -27.91
CA MET A 781 -9.41 -21.04 -27.21
C MET A 781 -9.75 -21.25 -25.73
N VAL A 782 -10.54 -22.27 -25.39
CA VAL A 782 -10.86 -22.66 -24.02
C VAL A 782 -9.58 -23.07 -23.29
N TRP A 783 -8.76 -23.92 -23.91
CA TRP A 783 -7.44 -24.28 -23.38
C TRP A 783 -6.57 -23.06 -23.13
N THR A 784 -6.46 -22.18 -24.13
CA THR A 784 -5.64 -20.96 -24.06
C THR A 784 -6.06 -20.05 -22.90
N ARG A 785 -7.37 -19.87 -22.66
CA ARG A 785 -7.86 -19.05 -21.56
C ARG A 785 -7.62 -19.68 -20.19
N ALA A 786 -7.72 -21.01 -20.10
CA ALA A 786 -7.54 -21.74 -18.85
C ALA A 786 -6.06 -21.77 -18.40
N VAL A 787 -5.13 -22.06 -19.32
CA VAL A 787 -3.71 -22.28 -18.94
C VAL A 787 -2.77 -21.14 -19.34
N GLY A 788 -3.25 -20.20 -20.16
CA GLY A 788 -2.47 -19.06 -20.64
C GLY A 788 -2.09 -18.09 -19.52
N GLY A 789 -1.15 -17.19 -19.82
CA GLY A 789 -0.94 -16.01 -18.99
C GLY A 789 -1.91 -14.90 -19.39
N GLN A 790 -1.97 -13.83 -18.59
CA GLN A 790 -2.63 -12.58 -18.98
C GLN A 790 -1.70 -11.38 -18.80
N LEU A 791 -2.10 -10.24 -19.37
CA LEU A 791 -1.54 -8.92 -19.10
C LEU A 791 -2.72 -8.04 -18.66
N GLU A 792 -2.81 -7.81 -17.35
CA GLU A 792 -4.07 -7.41 -16.69
C GLU A 792 -5.12 -8.50 -16.97
N THR A 793 -6.07 -8.25 -17.86
CA THR A 793 -7.09 -9.22 -18.31
C THR A 793 -6.83 -9.74 -19.74
N ARG A 794 -5.97 -9.07 -20.52
CA ARG A 794 -5.71 -9.43 -21.92
C ARG A 794 -4.99 -10.76 -22.02
N ILE A 795 -5.39 -11.60 -22.95
CA ILE A 795 -4.79 -12.93 -23.15
C ILE A 795 -3.32 -12.79 -23.54
N ARG A 796 -2.46 -13.56 -22.86
CA ARG A 796 -1.04 -13.69 -23.19
C ARG A 796 -0.70 -15.10 -23.66
N TYR A 797 -0.65 -15.29 -24.97
CA TYR A 797 -0.34 -16.58 -25.57
C TYR A 797 1.13 -16.96 -25.42
N SER A 798 1.39 -18.22 -25.08
CA SER A 798 2.73 -18.79 -24.90
C SER A 798 2.86 -20.10 -25.64
N ASN A 799 3.87 -20.22 -26.52
CA ASN A 799 4.16 -21.48 -27.18
C ASN A 799 4.58 -22.57 -26.16
N THR A 800 5.30 -22.22 -25.10
CA THR A 800 5.83 -23.19 -24.14
C THR A 800 4.85 -23.65 -23.07
N ILE A 801 3.76 -22.90 -22.86
CA ILE A 801 2.73 -23.23 -21.85
C ILE A 801 1.42 -23.64 -22.52
N VAL A 802 0.95 -22.89 -23.52
CA VAL A 802 -0.34 -23.17 -24.17
C VAL A 802 -0.15 -24.23 -25.24
N TYR A 803 0.55 -23.88 -26.33
CA TYR A 803 0.64 -24.74 -27.50
C TYR A 803 1.33 -26.08 -27.21
N ASN A 804 2.46 -26.03 -26.50
CA ASN A 804 3.23 -27.25 -26.26
C ASN A 804 2.59 -28.21 -25.26
N ASN A 805 1.64 -27.74 -24.43
CA ASN A 805 0.87 -28.61 -23.54
C ASN A 805 -0.52 -28.95 -24.12
N PHE A 806 -0.93 -28.40 -25.27
CA PHE A 806 -2.24 -28.67 -25.84
C PHE A 806 -2.38 -30.17 -26.15
N PRO A 807 -3.32 -30.87 -25.51
CA PRO A 807 -3.52 -32.30 -25.73
C PRO A 807 -4.22 -32.48 -27.08
N LEU A 808 -3.57 -33.20 -27.99
CA LEU A 808 -4.12 -33.53 -29.31
C LEU A 808 -4.04 -35.04 -29.51
N PRO A 809 -5.18 -35.74 -29.58
CA PRO A 809 -5.19 -37.17 -29.83
C PRO A 809 -4.73 -37.47 -31.28
N PRO A 810 -4.36 -38.73 -31.58
CA PRO A 810 -3.88 -39.06 -32.90
C PRO A 810 -4.91 -38.78 -34.01
N LEU A 811 -4.51 -37.96 -35.00
CA LEU A 811 -5.37 -37.62 -36.14
C LEU A 811 -5.10 -38.51 -37.35
N SER A 812 -6.17 -38.98 -38.00
CA SER A 812 -6.11 -39.63 -39.32
C SER A 812 -5.88 -38.61 -40.43
N ASP A 813 -5.34 -39.05 -41.56
CA ASP A 813 -5.09 -38.15 -42.71
C ASP A 813 -6.41 -37.61 -43.30
N ALA A 814 -7.47 -38.42 -43.31
CA ALA A 814 -8.82 -37.96 -43.70
C ALA A 814 -9.34 -36.84 -42.78
N MET A 815 -9.03 -36.88 -41.47
CA MET A 815 -9.39 -35.80 -40.56
C MET A 815 -8.57 -34.53 -40.82
N LYS A 816 -7.27 -34.66 -41.09
CA LYS A 816 -6.40 -33.52 -41.46
C LYS A 816 -6.86 -32.85 -42.75
N GLU A 817 -7.34 -33.62 -43.71
CA GLU A 817 -7.90 -33.09 -44.96
C GLU A 817 -9.18 -32.27 -44.70
N LYS A 818 -10.12 -32.80 -43.89
CA LYS A 818 -11.33 -32.06 -43.48
C LYS A 818 -10.98 -30.74 -42.77
N LEU A 819 -10.03 -30.79 -41.82
CA LEU A 819 -9.55 -29.61 -41.12
C LEU A 819 -8.89 -28.59 -42.05
N THR A 820 -8.20 -29.06 -43.10
CA THR A 820 -7.59 -28.21 -44.12
C THR A 820 -8.66 -27.46 -44.91
N ILE A 821 -9.73 -28.14 -45.33
CA ILE A 821 -10.85 -27.52 -46.06
C ILE A 821 -11.52 -26.43 -45.20
N THR A 822 -11.79 -26.72 -43.93
CA THR A 822 -12.40 -25.73 -43.02
C THR A 822 -11.46 -24.55 -42.72
N ALA A 823 -10.15 -24.78 -42.64
CA ALA A 823 -9.17 -23.71 -42.49
C ALA A 823 -9.17 -22.77 -43.70
N LEU A 824 -9.15 -23.33 -44.91
CA LEU A 824 -9.21 -22.56 -46.16
C LEU A 824 -10.50 -21.75 -46.25
N ARG A 825 -11.63 -22.33 -45.83
CA ARG A 825 -12.92 -21.61 -45.79
C ARG A 825 -12.85 -20.35 -44.91
N VAL A 826 -12.22 -20.41 -43.73
CA VAL A 826 -12.04 -19.22 -42.88
C VAL A 826 -11.14 -18.18 -43.57
N LEU A 827 -10.09 -18.61 -44.26
CA LEU A 827 -9.22 -17.70 -45.01
C LEU A 827 -9.96 -17.04 -46.18
N ASP A 828 -10.76 -17.80 -46.93
CA ASP A 828 -11.57 -17.29 -48.04
C ASP A 828 -12.59 -16.25 -47.56
N VAL A 829 -13.25 -16.51 -46.42
CA VAL A 829 -14.22 -15.56 -45.84
C VAL A 829 -13.51 -14.28 -45.38
N ARG A 830 -12.32 -14.39 -44.78
CA ARG A 830 -11.54 -13.19 -44.41
C ARG A 830 -11.13 -12.36 -45.63
N GLU A 831 -10.72 -13.02 -46.71
CA GLU A 831 -10.37 -12.35 -47.96
C GLU A 831 -11.58 -11.69 -48.63
N TYR A 832 -12.77 -12.26 -48.47
CA TYR A 832 -14.02 -11.64 -48.94
C TYR A 832 -14.32 -10.31 -48.26
N HIS A 833 -13.95 -10.16 -46.98
CA HIS A 833 -14.08 -8.93 -46.20
C HIS A 833 -12.76 -8.15 -46.12
N CYS A 834 -12.07 -7.98 -47.26
CA CYS A 834 -10.75 -7.36 -47.34
C CYS A 834 -10.72 -5.87 -46.96
N GLU A 835 -11.88 -5.21 -46.85
CA GLU A 835 -12.01 -3.84 -46.35
C GLU A 835 -11.87 -3.73 -44.82
N SER A 836 -11.94 -4.85 -44.09
CA SER A 836 -11.90 -4.90 -42.63
C SER A 836 -10.61 -5.52 -42.11
N ASN A 837 -10.01 -4.91 -41.08
CA ASN A 837 -8.87 -5.52 -40.39
C ASN A 837 -9.33 -6.62 -39.40
N PHE A 838 -8.38 -7.38 -38.85
CA PHE A 838 -8.70 -8.46 -37.90
C PHE A 838 -9.23 -7.96 -36.55
N ALA A 839 -8.95 -6.71 -36.15
CA ALA A 839 -9.51 -6.14 -34.95
C ALA A 839 -11.04 -6.01 -35.06
N ASP A 840 -11.52 -5.53 -36.21
CA ASP A 840 -12.95 -5.35 -36.52
C ASP A 840 -13.62 -6.69 -36.84
N LEU A 841 -13.01 -7.53 -37.68
CA LEU A 841 -13.55 -8.85 -38.05
C LEU A 841 -13.74 -9.80 -36.87
N TYR A 842 -12.93 -9.66 -35.82
CA TYR A 842 -13.00 -10.49 -34.62
C TYR A 842 -13.55 -9.75 -33.39
N ASP A 843 -14.06 -8.53 -33.56
CA ASP A 843 -14.84 -7.91 -32.50
C ASP A 843 -16.17 -8.67 -32.34
N PRO A 844 -16.53 -9.13 -31.13
CA PRO A 844 -17.78 -9.86 -30.89
C PRO A 844 -19.04 -9.14 -31.38
N ASP A 845 -19.04 -7.81 -31.42
CA ASP A 845 -20.18 -7.00 -31.80
C ASP A 845 -20.28 -6.81 -33.33
N PHE A 846 -19.15 -6.89 -34.05
CA PHE A 846 -19.06 -6.60 -35.49
C PHE A 846 -18.72 -7.82 -36.36
N MET A 847 -18.34 -8.96 -35.77
CA MET A 847 -17.92 -10.16 -36.52
C MET A 847 -19.02 -10.62 -37.51
N PRO A 848 -18.73 -10.71 -38.82
CA PRO A 848 -19.68 -11.14 -39.85
C PRO A 848 -20.24 -12.56 -39.64
N GLU A 849 -21.49 -12.79 -40.06
CA GLU A 849 -22.20 -14.05 -39.82
C GLU A 849 -21.60 -15.24 -40.58
N ASP A 850 -21.11 -15.01 -41.79
CA ASP A 850 -20.39 -16.02 -42.58
C ASP A 850 -19.06 -16.44 -41.90
N LEU A 851 -18.36 -15.50 -41.27
CA LEU A 851 -17.16 -15.80 -40.49
C LEU A 851 -17.50 -16.55 -39.19
N ARG A 852 -18.60 -16.19 -38.52
CA ARG A 852 -19.12 -16.96 -37.35
C ARG A 852 -19.45 -18.39 -37.73
N THR A 853 -20.12 -18.57 -38.87
CA THR A 853 -20.49 -19.89 -39.40
C THR A 853 -19.25 -20.72 -39.71
N ALA A 854 -18.26 -20.15 -40.39
CA ALA A 854 -17.00 -20.85 -40.70
C ALA A 854 -16.25 -21.28 -39.42
N HIS A 855 -16.28 -20.47 -38.36
CA HIS A 855 -15.74 -20.86 -37.06
C HIS A 855 -16.56 -21.95 -36.37
N ALA A 856 -17.89 -21.89 -36.43
CA ALA A 856 -18.76 -22.93 -35.86
C ALA A 856 -18.53 -24.29 -36.54
N GLU A 857 -18.27 -24.32 -37.85
CA GLU A 857 -17.91 -25.54 -38.58
C GLU A 857 -16.58 -26.13 -38.08
N ILE A 858 -15.56 -25.28 -37.86
CA ILE A 858 -14.30 -25.71 -37.23
C ILE A 858 -14.56 -26.27 -35.84
N ASP A 859 -15.36 -25.59 -35.03
CA ASP A 859 -15.64 -25.99 -33.64
C ASP A 859 -16.31 -27.36 -33.59
N VAL A 860 -17.34 -27.60 -34.39
CA VAL A 860 -18.02 -28.91 -34.46
C VAL A 860 -17.06 -30.01 -34.92
N LEU A 861 -16.24 -29.73 -35.93
CA LEU A 861 -15.27 -30.70 -36.44
C LEU A 861 -14.20 -31.03 -35.40
N VAL A 862 -13.65 -30.02 -34.73
CA VAL A 862 -12.63 -30.22 -33.70
C VAL A 862 -13.21 -30.88 -32.46
N ASP A 863 -14.40 -30.48 -32.01
CA ASP A 863 -15.09 -31.13 -30.87
C ASP A 863 -15.26 -32.65 -31.12
N SER A 864 -15.57 -33.05 -32.37
CA SER A 864 -15.72 -34.47 -32.74
C SER A 864 -14.43 -35.30 -32.62
N ILE A 865 -13.27 -34.65 -32.56
CA ILE A 865 -11.96 -35.30 -32.33
C ILE A 865 -11.83 -35.76 -30.87
N TYR A 866 -12.38 -34.98 -29.94
CA TYR A 866 -12.25 -35.22 -28.49
C TYR A 866 -13.39 -36.07 -27.94
N SER A 867 -14.60 -35.91 -28.48
CA SER A 867 -15.77 -36.59 -27.97
C SER A 867 -16.79 -36.94 -29.05
N LYS A 868 -17.44 -38.09 -28.89
CA LYS A 868 -18.59 -38.50 -29.73
C LYS A 868 -19.88 -37.77 -29.36
N ARG A 869 -20.01 -37.30 -28.11
CA ARG A 869 -21.08 -36.41 -27.67
C ARG A 869 -20.64 -34.96 -27.96
N GLY A 870 -21.57 -34.11 -28.38
CA GLY A 870 -21.30 -32.67 -28.46
C GLY A 870 -21.03 -32.07 -27.09
N TYR A 871 -20.41 -30.88 -27.06
CA TYR A 871 -20.17 -30.11 -25.84
C TYR A 871 -21.20 -28.99 -25.72
N GLU A 872 -21.90 -28.95 -24.59
CA GLU A 872 -22.88 -27.90 -24.28
C GLU A 872 -22.21 -26.68 -23.65
N THR A 873 -21.14 -26.89 -22.87
CA THR A 873 -20.43 -25.83 -22.14
C THR A 873 -18.91 -25.91 -22.32
N ASP A 874 -18.21 -24.82 -21.97
CA ASP A 874 -16.74 -24.77 -22.08
C ASP A 874 -16.06 -25.54 -20.94
N GLU A 875 -16.73 -25.70 -19.80
CA GLU A 875 -16.26 -26.53 -18.67
C GLU A 875 -16.18 -28.00 -19.07
N GLN A 876 -17.14 -28.50 -19.86
CA GLN A 876 -17.10 -29.87 -20.38
C GLN A 876 -15.90 -30.08 -21.31
N ARG A 877 -15.61 -29.10 -22.20
CA ARG A 877 -14.41 -29.13 -23.07
C ARG A 877 -13.14 -29.16 -22.22
N LEU A 878 -13.07 -28.27 -21.22
CA LEU A 878 -11.90 -28.11 -20.38
C LEU A 878 -11.62 -29.36 -19.52
N SER A 879 -12.66 -29.99 -18.99
CA SER A 879 -12.57 -31.24 -18.23
C SER A 879 -11.94 -32.36 -19.06
N ASP A 880 -12.44 -32.60 -20.28
CA ASP A 880 -11.89 -33.61 -21.19
C ASP A 880 -10.44 -33.28 -21.61
N LEU A 881 -10.12 -32.00 -21.84
CA LEU A 881 -8.75 -31.56 -22.13
C LEU A 881 -7.79 -31.84 -20.97
N PHE A 882 -8.15 -31.52 -19.73
CA PHE A 882 -7.30 -31.78 -18.58
C PHE A 882 -7.09 -33.28 -18.35
N ALA A 883 -8.15 -34.09 -18.44
CA ALA A 883 -8.04 -35.54 -18.34
C ALA A 883 -7.08 -36.11 -19.39
N MET A 884 -7.22 -35.69 -20.65
CA MET A 884 -6.35 -36.13 -21.74
C MET A 884 -4.90 -35.64 -21.55
N TYR A 885 -4.71 -34.41 -21.07
CA TYR A 885 -3.40 -33.89 -20.74
C TYR A 885 -2.69 -34.75 -19.70
N GLU A 886 -3.37 -35.11 -18.60
CA GLU A 886 -2.79 -35.94 -17.55
C GLU A 886 -2.31 -37.30 -18.09
N GLU A 887 -3.15 -37.96 -18.89
CA GLU A 887 -2.80 -39.24 -19.54
C GLU A 887 -1.57 -39.10 -20.43
N MET A 888 -1.59 -38.14 -21.37
CA MET A 888 -0.49 -37.92 -22.33
C MET A 888 0.81 -37.47 -21.63
N ALA A 889 0.71 -36.64 -20.59
CA ALA A 889 1.86 -36.17 -19.82
C ALA A 889 2.51 -37.33 -19.04
N ALA A 890 1.72 -38.21 -18.43
CA ALA A 890 2.20 -39.39 -17.72
C ALA A 890 2.93 -40.36 -18.67
N GLU A 891 2.41 -40.57 -19.89
CA GLU A 891 3.08 -41.38 -20.91
C GLU A 891 4.40 -40.76 -21.38
N SER A 892 4.41 -39.45 -21.64
CA SER A 892 5.62 -38.71 -22.03
C SER A 892 6.72 -38.81 -20.97
N ALA A 893 6.37 -38.70 -19.69
CA ALA A 893 7.30 -38.84 -18.57
C ALA A 893 7.91 -40.26 -18.47
N LYS A 894 7.11 -41.31 -18.70
CA LYS A 894 7.58 -42.71 -18.75
C LYS A 894 8.55 -42.94 -19.92
N GLY A 895 8.27 -42.33 -21.08
CA GLY A 895 9.14 -42.40 -22.26
C GLY A 895 10.50 -41.71 -22.08
N SER A 896 10.54 -40.60 -21.33
CA SER A 896 11.78 -39.86 -21.05
C SER A 896 12.70 -40.52 -20.03
N LYS A 897 12.19 -41.39 -19.15
CA LYS A 897 13.01 -42.17 -18.18
C LYS A 897 13.64 -43.43 -18.80
N LYS A 898 13.23 -43.82 -20.01
CA LYS A 898 13.76 -44.98 -20.76
C LYS A 898 14.82 -44.62 -21.80
N LYS A 899 15.13 -43.32 -21.98
CA LYS A 899 16.24 -42.80 -22.77
C LYS A 899 17.27 -42.21 -21.83
#